data_AF-A0A091PG02-F1
#
_entry.id   AF-A0A091PG02-F1
#
_cell.length_a   1.000
_cell.length_b   1.000
_cell.length_c   1.000
_cell.angle_alpha   90.00
_cell.angle_beta   90.00
_cell.angle_gamma   90.00
#
_symmetry.space_group_name_H-M   'P 1'
#
loop_
_entity.id
_entity.type
_entity.pdbx_description
1 polymer ?
#
loop_
_entity_poly.entity_id
_entity_poly.type
_entity_poly.pdbx_seq_one_letter_code
_entity_poly.pdbx_strand_id
1 'polypeptide(L)'
;MEKYHVLEMIGEGSFGRVYKGRRKHSAQVVALKFIPKVGRSEKELKNLQREIEIMRGLHHPNIIQMLDSFETDKEVVVVTDYAEGELFQILEDDGSLPEDQVQTIAAQLVSAISYLHSHRILHRDMKPQNILLGKDGIVKLCDFGFARAMSIHTMVLTSIKGTPLYMSPELVEERPYDHTADLWSVGCILYELFVGTPPFYTSSIFQLVNLIVKDPVKWPTAISPVFKSFLQGLLMKDPRQRLSWPELLSHPFIAGRVTVIDDTEEHGISNPFTTKLSPELQALKEQQAHSMAPRSGQSRILRKARQKMVEKAQKKVEESVGFPSLCDAPMKDSGKGRPGHRPRVAPGKAALGEGEPLAASNEKNLSVLQGKSSMAEWELEGPPPNPREHSITQDYEREFAGAGAPLQPGAGRAEPWDRRSIETVDLESEELESDEEWQHLIEATEPSAMQLSTPLSLLRDPAFQHRVQARLADSAQQVLEGMLEGASRLSPVLCVVGNLLATRCDSELLDHFCRELNVPLSLLCLAKQILESGSTKQQPWCITVLTDLLKVTTVYFSSECILEESGRKDSLQTFQESASCFLALLMRAEPADSEMRLCQQSLLCFTLLCESLDATYPFVSAPFYTSLREEHQPLLNRLLQGSISEQPALQGAAMEAKSAHDQSPHVADVFTAALAAACSIPLERNSCQEAKQQVAQEVAEKLMEGESQQLGRLLGRLDHPSCSLNVLKILYAGCHASPSLCQHLGRSQRLWGSLMQLLKGEIPMAEVAQGAACEASLYLLALLTLQLQASPPRPEEVVTLAVDFITHSPVVSLVGAAAFLLTQLSQHGVALELGGEEILLVATNALTAPAEVWDGDRSAGSHTEDMAVEQGFAASELWSVVWHCIAVVLRVGSNKAALEGDPQGEGHPTAEPDWNLLSPQGTLLFLSLALFIFTRESHRCLPQLTQSHGVLMVTLKRLLSPGFLTCLAQTQAGEDGDPELVPAVVIQACQLLCFPFALDVDGDTLALVMEAVRDSQIPAQLLQVCSRHLPFSYTELPVSLLCHLVVSDEQVVDQMVREAAASKHVIAFLTSALFSDSLTLTTDLLSLLTHVARACPEHLPFLQRILSGSDVA
;
A
#
# COMPACT_ATOMS: atom_id res chain seq x y z
N MET A 1 -28.81 -9.70 -15.71
CA MET A 1 -30.11 -9.04 -15.44
C MET A 1 -31.32 -9.70 -16.13
N GLU A 2 -31.26 -10.04 -17.42
CA GLU A 2 -32.44 -10.50 -18.19
C GLU A 2 -33.16 -11.74 -17.66
N LYS A 3 -32.48 -12.59 -16.86
CA LYS A 3 -33.02 -13.84 -16.28
C LYS A 3 -33.79 -13.65 -14.96
N TYR A 4 -33.83 -12.44 -14.39
CA TYR A 4 -34.43 -12.18 -13.08
C TYR A 4 -35.39 -10.98 -13.11
N HIS A 5 -36.41 -11.01 -12.25
CA HIS A 5 -37.20 -9.85 -11.87
C HIS A 5 -36.72 -9.37 -10.50
N VAL A 6 -36.27 -8.12 -10.42
CA VAL A 6 -35.95 -7.45 -9.14
C VAL A 6 -37.26 -6.98 -8.51
N LEU A 7 -37.45 -7.26 -7.22
CA LEU A 7 -38.64 -6.89 -6.46
C LEU A 7 -38.25 -5.80 -5.44
N GLU A 8 -38.52 -6.02 -4.15
CA GLU A 8 -38.23 -5.09 -3.06
C GLU A 8 -36.77 -5.16 -2.60
N MET A 9 -36.24 -4.02 -2.14
CA MET A 9 -34.96 -3.98 -1.43
C MET A 9 -35.16 -4.58 -0.04
N ILE A 10 -34.28 -5.50 0.36
CA ILE A 10 -34.34 -6.20 1.66
C ILE A 10 -33.16 -5.88 2.56
N GLY A 11 -32.11 -5.22 2.04
CA GLY A 11 -31.00 -4.75 2.86
C GLY A 11 -30.07 -3.81 2.10
N GLU A 12 -29.41 -2.92 2.82
CA GLU A 12 -28.39 -2.01 2.30
C GLU A 12 -27.25 -1.91 3.31
N GLY A 13 -26.01 -1.98 2.82
CA GLY A 13 -24.82 -1.89 3.66
C GLY A 13 -23.58 -1.46 2.88
N SER A 14 -22.44 -1.43 3.55
CA SER A 14 -21.14 -1.03 2.99
C SER A 14 -20.73 -1.82 1.74
N PHE A 15 -21.18 -3.07 1.63
CA PHE A 15 -20.88 -3.95 0.51
C PHE A 15 -21.84 -3.82 -0.67
N GLY A 16 -22.93 -3.05 -0.53
CA GLY A 16 -23.91 -2.81 -1.58
C GLY A 16 -25.36 -3.04 -1.13
N ARG A 17 -26.26 -3.21 -2.11
CA ARG A 17 -27.72 -3.30 -1.91
C ARG A 17 -28.22 -4.70 -2.23
N VAL A 18 -29.05 -5.26 -1.36
CA VAL A 18 -29.66 -6.59 -1.55
C VAL A 18 -31.13 -6.42 -1.86
N TYR A 19 -31.58 -7.03 -2.95
CA TYR A 19 -32.96 -7.06 -3.37
C TYR A 19 -33.50 -8.47 -3.37
N LYS A 20 -34.74 -8.63 -2.92
CA LYS A 20 -35.51 -9.84 -3.22
C LYS A 20 -35.83 -9.85 -4.70
N GLY A 21 -35.83 -11.02 -5.30
CA GLY A 21 -36.16 -11.18 -6.70
C GLY A 21 -36.80 -12.52 -7.01
N ARG A 22 -37.17 -12.69 -8.27
CA ARG A 22 -37.72 -13.94 -8.78
C ARG A 22 -37.08 -14.27 -10.12
N ARG A 23 -36.57 -15.49 -10.26
CA ARG A 23 -36.05 -15.98 -11.54
C ARG A 23 -37.18 -16.04 -12.59
N LYS A 24 -36.94 -15.51 -13.79
CA LYS A 24 -37.93 -15.51 -14.87
C LYS A 24 -38.30 -16.94 -15.25
N HIS A 25 -39.56 -17.15 -15.60
CA HIS A 25 -40.11 -18.46 -15.98
C HIS A 25 -40.04 -19.54 -14.87
N SER A 26 -39.67 -19.18 -13.64
CA SER A 26 -39.81 -20.04 -12.46
C SER A 26 -40.48 -19.29 -11.31
N ALA A 27 -40.87 -20.03 -10.28
CA ALA A 27 -41.36 -19.48 -9.02
C ALA A 27 -40.25 -19.35 -7.96
N GLN A 28 -38.99 -19.54 -8.35
CA GLN A 28 -37.86 -19.49 -7.42
C GLN A 28 -37.60 -18.05 -6.98
N VAL A 29 -37.77 -17.80 -5.68
CA VAL A 29 -37.42 -16.55 -5.02
C VAL A 29 -35.93 -16.56 -4.74
N VAL A 30 -35.26 -15.45 -5.02
CA VAL A 30 -33.80 -15.29 -4.90
C VAL A 30 -33.48 -13.97 -4.20
N ALA A 31 -32.26 -13.84 -3.67
CA ALA A 31 -31.69 -12.57 -3.26
C ALA A 31 -30.63 -12.12 -4.28
N LEU A 32 -30.67 -10.86 -4.70
CA LEU A 32 -29.71 -10.24 -5.61
C LEU A 32 -28.93 -9.17 -4.86
N LYS A 33 -27.65 -9.41 -4.61
CA LYS A 33 -26.72 -8.45 -3.99
C LYS A 33 -25.99 -7.69 -5.09
N PHE A 34 -26.28 -6.39 -5.20
CA PHE A 34 -25.68 -5.45 -6.13
C PHE A 34 -24.52 -4.74 -5.45
N ILE A 35 -23.34 -4.91 -6.03
CA ILE A 35 -22.06 -4.55 -5.44
C ILE A 35 -21.38 -3.54 -6.37
N PRO A 36 -21.25 -2.25 -5.99
CA PRO A 36 -20.66 -1.24 -6.87
C PRO A 36 -19.16 -1.47 -7.08
N LYS A 37 -18.70 -1.23 -8.31
CA LYS A 37 -17.26 -1.23 -8.65
C LYS A 37 -16.60 0.12 -8.43
N VAL A 38 -17.35 1.20 -8.64
CA VAL A 38 -16.87 2.57 -8.47
C VAL A 38 -16.45 2.79 -7.02
N GLY A 39 -15.27 3.38 -6.81
CA GLY A 39 -14.71 3.61 -5.48
C GLY A 39 -14.03 2.39 -4.85
N ARG A 40 -13.91 1.26 -5.56
CA ARG A 40 -13.14 0.09 -5.09
C ARG A 40 -11.81 -0.02 -5.82
N SER A 41 -10.76 -0.27 -5.04
CA SER A 41 -9.43 -0.59 -5.55
C SER A 41 -9.43 -1.92 -6.30
N GLU A 42 -8.46 -2.11 -7.20
CA GLU A 42 -8.28 -3.37 -7.92
C GLU A 42 -8.09 -4.57 -6.97
N LYS A 43 -7.47 -4.34 -5.81
CA LYS A 43 -7.29 -5.35 -4.76
C LYS A 43 -8.62 -5.80 -4.17
N GLU A 44 -9.56 -4.88 -3.93
CA GLU A 44 -10.89 -5.19 -3.41
C GLU A 44 -11.73 -5.96 -4.43
N LEU A 45 -11.63 -5.60 -5.71
CA LEU A 45 -12.29 -6.34 -6.80
C LEU A 45 -11.74 -7.77 -6.92
N LYS A 46 -10.42 -7.97 -6.80
CA LYS A 46 -9.80 -9.31 -6.74
C LYS A 46 -10.21 -10.11 -5.49
N ASN A 47 -10.45 -9.45 -4.36
CA ASN A 47 -10.98 -10.11 -3.15
C ASN A 47 -12.42 -10.57 -3.38
N LEU A 48 -13.26 -9.70 -3.96
CA LEU A 48 -14.64 -10.02 -4.30
C LEU A 48 -14.74 -11.19 -5.29
N GLN A 49 -13.88 -11.22 -6.32
CA GLN A 49 -13.82 -12.35 -7.25
C GLN A 49 -13.50 -13.66 -6.54
N ARG A 50 -12.53 -13.65 -5.62
CA ARG A 50 -12.20 -14.83 -4.80
C ARG A 50 -13.33 -15.26 -3.87
N GLU A 51 -14.05 -14.32 -3.27
CA GLU A 51 -15.24 -14.60 -2.47
C GLU A 51 -16.31 -15.31 -3.32
N ILE A 52 -16.60 -14.79 -4.51
CA ILE A 52 -17.55 -15.39 -5.45
C ILE A 52 -17.10 -16.80 -5.85
N GLU A 53 -15.81 -17.01 -6.13
CA GLU A 53 -15.26 -18.33 -6.46
C GLU A 53 -15.41 -19.34 -5.32
N ILE A 54 -15.15 -18.93 -4.07
CA ILE A 54 -15.38 -19.77 -2.89
C ILE A 54 -16.87 -20.14 -2.81
N MET A 55 -17.76 -19.15 -2.90
CA MET A 55 -19.20 -19.37 -2.82
C MET A 55 -19.76 -20.28 -3.93
N ARG A 56 -19.18 -20.25 -5.15
CA ARG A 56 -19.57 -21.15 -6.25
C ARG A 56 -19.39 -22.63 -5.92
N GLY A 57 -18.34 -22.97 -5.17
CA GLY A 57 -18.00 -24.36 -4.86
C GLY A 57 -18.81 -24.97 -3.73
N LEU A 58 -19.46 -24.15 -2.89
CA LEU A 58 -20.09 -24.60 -1.66
C LEU A 58 -21.53 -25.07 -1.90
N HIS A 59 -21.81 -26.33 -1.52
CA HIS A 59 -23.13 -26.94 -1.65
C HIS A 59 -23.52 -27.64 -0.34
N HIS A 60 -24.22 -26.92 0.55
CA HIS A 60 -24.61 -27.45 1.85
C HIS A 60 -25.97 -26.93 2.30
N PRO A 61 -26.85 -27.76 2.91
CA PRO A 61 -28.19 -27.34 3.34
C PRO A 61 -28.18 -26.16 4.32
N ASN A 62 -27.14 -26.05 5.15
CA ASN A 62 -26.99 -24.98 6.13
C ASN A 62 -26.07 -23.82 5.71
N ILE A 63 -25.71 -23.73 4.42
CA ILE A 63 -24.99 -22.60 3.84
C ILE A 63 -25.89 -21.94 2.79
N ILE A 64 -25.80 -20.61 2.65
CA ILE A 64 -26.53 -19.89 1.60
C ILE A 64 -25.97 -20.30 0.22
N GLN A 65 -26.83 -20.86 -0.63
CA GLN A 65 -26.40 -21.33 -1.94
C GLN A 65 -26.24 -20.14 -2.88
N MET A 66 -25.09 -20.05 -3.55
CA MET A 66 -24.95 -19.15 -4.69
C MET A 66 -25.51 -19.82 -5.95
N LEU A 67 -26.42 -19.12 -6.62
CA LEU A 67 -27.15 -19.63 -7.78
C LEU A 67 -26.57 -19.10 -9.09
N ASP A 68 -26.13 -17.85 -9.09
CA ASP A 68 -25.64 -17.15 -10.28
C ASP A 68 -24.80 -15.94 -9.84
N SER A 69 -23.99 -15.42 -10.75
CA SER A 69 -23.28 -14.16 -10.56
C SER A 69 -22.98 -13.57 -11.93
N PHE A 70 -23.23 -12.28 -12.09
CA PHE A 70 -22.94 -11.58 -13.34
C PHE A 70 -22.46 -10.17 -13.06
N GLU A 71 -21.73 -9.62 -14.03
CA GLU A 71 -21.08 -8.33 -13.92
C GLU A 71 -21.69 -7.38 -14.97
N THR A 72 -21.87 -6.13 -14.57
CA THR A 72 -22.25 -5.00 -15.43
C THR A 72 -21.08 -4.01 -15.46
N ASP A 73 -21.13 -2.97 -16.28
CA ASP A 73 -20.04 -1.97 -16.33
C ASP A 73 -19.77 -1.34 -14.96
N LYS A 74 -20.82 -1.14 -14.15
CA LYS A 74 -20.75 -0.40 -12.88
C LYS A 74 -20.83 -1.26 -11.62
N GLU A 75 -21.39 -2.46 -11.71
CA GLU A 75 -21.73 -3.28 -10.53
C GLU A 75 -21.50 -4.78 -10.79
N VAL A 76 -21.11 -5.52 -9.76
CA VAL A 76 -21.15 -6.99 -9.69
C VAL A 76 -22.44 -7.40 -8.99
N VAL A 77 -23.17 -8.37 -9.55
CA VAL A 77 -24.41 -8.88 -8.98
C VAL A 77 -24.25 -10.34 -8.62
N VAL A 78 -24.42 -10.65 -7.33
CA VAL A 78 -24.39 -12.01 -6.79
C VAL A 78 -25.82 -12.45 -6.51
N VAL A 79 -26.23 -13.60 -7.03
CA VAL A 79 -27.57 -14.16 -6.85
C VAL A 79 -27.49 -15.39 -5.95
N THR A 80 -28.23 -15.37 -4.85
CA THR A 80 -28.28 -16.46 -3.87
C THR A 80 -29.72 -16.92 -3.62
N ASP A 81 -29.86 -18.05 -2.93
CA ASP A 81 -31.13 -18.38 -2.28
C ASP A 81 -31.60 -17.25 -1.37
N TYR A 82 -32.92 -17.09 -1.26
CA TYR A 82 -33.53 -16.12 -0.34
C TYR A 82 -33.81 -16.78 1.02
N ALA A 83 -33.36 -16.13 2.08
CA ALA A 83 -33.71 -16.45 3.47
C ALA A 83 -34.76 -15.45 4.00
N GLU A 84 -35.62 -15.90 4.91
CA GLU A 84 -36.79 -15.16 5.37
C GLU A 84 -36.50 -14.20 6.53
N GLY A 85 -35.41 -14.42 7.28
CA GLY A 85 -34.97 -13.55 8.37
C GLY A 85 -33.56 -13.82 8.85
N GLU A 86 -33.14 -13.09 9.87
CA GLU A 86 -31.82 -13.19 10.51
C GLU A 86 -31.96 -13.75 11.93
N LEU A 87 -31.01 -14.59 12.36
CA LEU A 87 -30.99 -15.11 13.73
C LEU A 87 -30.81 -14.00 14.77
N PHE A 88 -30.12 -12.93 14.40
CA PHE A 88 -29.97 -11.74 15.25
C PHE A 88 -31.32 -11.09 15.61
N GLN A 89 -32.24 -10.96 14.64
CA GLN A 89 -33.57 -10.37 14.88
C GLN A 89 -34.39 -11.19 15.87
N ILE A 90 -34.37 -12.53 15.76
CA ILE A 90 -35.04 -13.39 16.73
C ILE A 90 -34.48 -13.19 18.14
N LEU A 91 -33.15 -13.06 18.27
CA LEU A 91 -32.52 -12.81 19.56
C LEU A 91 -32.86 -11.42 20.12
N GLU A 92 -33.00 -10.41 19.26
CA GLU A 92 -33.43 -9.07 19.66
C GLU A 92 -34.86 -9.08 20.23
N ASP A 93 -35.77 -9.76 19.53
CA ASP A 93 -37.19 -9.85 19.87
C ASP A 93 -37.45 -10.73 21.10
N ASP A 94 -36.90 -11.95 21.13
CA ASP A 94 -37.20 -12.94 22.18
C ASP A 94 -36.27 -12.81 23.39
N GLY A 95 -35.15 -12.09 23.25
CA GLY A 95 -34.16 -11.90 24.30
C GLY A 95 -33.25 -13.10 24.52
N SER A 96 -33.81 -14.31 24.61
CA SER A 96 -33.09 -15.58 24.76
C SER A 96 -33.92 -16.73 24.22
N LEU A 97 -33.26 -17.78 23.73
CA LEU A 97 -33.88 -18.98 23.18
C LEU A 97 -33.81 -20.15 24.16
N PRO A 98 -34.83 -21.03 24.16
CA PRO A 98 -34.81 -22.24 24.98
C PRO A 98 -33.75 -23.22 24.46
N GLU A 99 -33.18 -24.02 25.37
CA GLU A 99 -32.01 -24.86 25.10
C GLU A 99 -32.23 -25.87 23.95
N ASP A 100 -33.45 -26.34 23.76
CA ASP A 100 -33.84 -27.26 22.68
C ASP A 100 -33.75 -26.61 21.29
N GLN A 101 -34.14 -25.33 21.18
CA GLN A 101 -33.94 -24.56 19.95
C GLN A 101 -32.46 -24.26 19.73
N VAL A 102 -31.73 -23.87 20.78
CA VAL A 102 -30.28 -23.64 20.70
C VAL A 102 -29.55 -24.91 20.27
N GLN A 103 -29.98 -26.09 20.73
CA GLN A 103 -29.43 -27.38 20.31
C GLN A 103 -29.67 -27.65 18.82
N THR A 104 -30.85 -27.32 18.30
CA THR A 104 -31.19 -27.48 16.88
C THR A 104 -30.33 -26.58 16.01
N ILE A 105 -30.19 -25.31 16.40
CA ILE A 105 -29.31 -24.32 15.75
C ILE A 105 -27.85 -24.78 15.82
N ALA A 106 -27.39 -25.27 16.99
CA ALA A 106 -26.04 -25.78 17.18
C ALA A 106 -25.73 -26.93 16.24
N ALA A 107 -26.64 -27.90 16.08
CA ALA A 107 -26.43 -29.03 15.18
C ALA A 107 -26.28 -28.58 13.72
N GLN A 108 -27.08 -27.61 13.28
CA GLN A 108 -27.03 -27.06 11.92
C GLN A 108 -25.79 -26.18 11.66
N LEU A 109 -25.39 -25.36 12.64
CA LEU A 109 -24.17 -24.56 12.55
C LEU A 109 -22.91 -25.46 12.54
N VAL A 110 -22.86 -26.47 13.41
CA VAL A 110 -21.74 -27.42 13.42
C VAL A 110 -21.69 -28.21 12.10
N SER A 111 -22.84 -28.54 11.52
CA SER A 111 -22.92 -29.16 10.19
C SER A 111 -22.29 -28.26 9.10
N ALA A 112 -22.70 -26.98 9.03
CA ALA A 112 -22.13 -26.01 8.10
C ALA A 112 -20.61 -25.82 8.28
N ILE A 113 -20.15 -25.66 9.52
CA ILE A 113 -18.73 -25.43 9.82
C ILE A 113 -17.89 -26.69 9.57
N SER A 114 -18.44 -27.88 9.82
CA SER A 114 -17.78 -29.15 9.46
C SER A 114 -17.53 -29.22 7.96
N TYR A 115 -18.53 -28.85 7.15
CA TYR A 115 -18.42 -28.81 5.69
C TYR A 115 -17.39 -27.77 5.21
N LEU A 116 -17.38 -26.56 5.75
CA LEU A 116 -16.36 -25.56 5.39
C LEU A 116 -14.95 -26.05 5.73
N HIS A 117 -14.77 -26.60 6.93
CA HIS A 117 -13.48 -27.11 7.37
C HIS A 117 -13.03 -28.35 6.59
N SER A 118 -13.94 -29.20 6.11
CA SER A 118 -13.59 -30.31 5.23
C SER A 118 -13.06 -29.82 3.88
N HIS A 119 -13.57 -28.68 3.40
CA HIS A 119 -13.09 -27.98 2.20
C HIS A 119 -11.88 -27.07 2.44
N ARG A 120 -11.30 -27.09 3.65
CA ARG A 120 -10.21 -26.22 4.09
C ARG A 120 -10.51 -24.72 3.99
N ILE A 121 -11.76 -24.34 4.20
CA ILE A 121 -12.23 -22.95 4.20
C ILE A 121 -12.49 -22.53 5.64
N LEU A 122 -11.91 -21.39 6.06
CA LEU A 122 -12.22 -20.73 7.33
C LEU A 122 -13.20 -19.59 7.06
N HIS A 123 -14.20 -19.41 7.92
CA HIS A 123 -15.20 -18.35 7.80
C HIS A 123 -14.68 -17.00 8.33
N ARG A 124 -14.11 -16.99 9.54
CA ARG A 124 -13.46 -15.83 10.20
C ARG A 124 -14.33 -14.64 10.62
N ASP A 125 -15.59 -14.55 10.18
CA ASP A 125 -16.55 -13.54 10.65
C ASP A 125 -17.89 -14.15 11.08
N MET A 126 -17.82 -15.17 11.94
CA MET A 126 -19.01 -15.81 12.50
C MET A 126 -19.67 -14.88 13.54
N LYS A 127 -20.91 -14.46 13.28
CA LYS A 127 -21.74 -13.63 14.16
C LYS A 127 -23.24 -13.88 13.89
N PRO A 128 -24.15 -13.57 14.82
CA PRO A 128 -25.59 -13.80 14.63
C PRO A 128 -26.18 -13.12 13.37
N GLN A 129 -25.65 -11.97 12.95
CA GLN A 129 -26.09 -11.26 11.74
C GLN A 129 -25.77 -12.02 10.45
N ASN A 130 -24.73 -12.87 10.46
CA ASN A 130 -24.32 -13.68 9.32
C ASN A 130 -25.00 -15.06 9.30
N ILE A 131 -25.96 -15.30 10.20
CA ILE A 131 -26.72 -16.53 10.30
C ILE A 131 -28.17 -16.23 9.94
N LEU A 132 -28.56 -16.58 8.72
CA LEU A 132 -29.90 -16.38 8.21
C LEU A 132 -30.79 -17.58 8.53
N LEU A 133 -32.10 -17.37 8.42
CA LEU A 133 -33.13 -18.39 8.61
C LEU A 133 -33.90 -18.54 7.31
N GLY A 134 -33.72 -19.69 6.67
CA GLY A 134 -34.54 -20.12 5.55
C GLY A 134 -35.90 -20.61 5.99
N LYS A 135 -36.63 -21.19 5.04
CA LYS A 135 -37.93 -21.82 5.29
C LYS A 135 -37.85 -22.83 6.43
N ASP A 136 -38.92 -22.86 7.23
CA ASP A 136 -39.06 -23.78 8.38
C ASP A 136 -37.97 -23.62 9.45
N GLY A 137 -37.33 -22.44 9.52
CA GLY A 137 -36.31 -22.14 10.53
C GLY A 137 -34.96 -22.81 10.27
N ILE A 138 -34.68 -23.24 9.04
CA ILE A 138 -33.39 -23.84 8.67
C ILE A 138 -32.31 -22.76 8.66
N VAL A 139 -31.25 -22.96 9.46
CA VAL A 139 -30.09 -22.09 9.50
C VAL A 139 -29.37 -22.07 8.16
N LYS A 140 -29.01 -20.88 7.69
CA LYS A 140 -28.26 -20.59 6.47
C LYS A 140 -27.10 -19.64 6.79
N LEU A 141 -25.89 -20.17 6.90
CA LEU A 141 -24.69 -19.35 7.05
C LEU A 141 -24.40 -18.56 5.77
N CYS A 142 -24.15 -17.26 5.90
CA CYS A 142 -23.85 -16.36 4.79
C CYS A 142 -22.62 -15.47 5.08
N ASP A 143 -22.26 -14.65 4.08
CA ASP A 143 -21.21 -13.62 4.14
C ASP A 143 -19.76 -14.14 4.25
N PHE A 144 -19.19 -14.49 3.11
CA PHE A 144 -17.85 -15.06 2.97
C PHE A 144 -16.76 -14.01 2.67
N GLY A 145 -17.04 -12.71 2.84
CA GLY A 145 -16.11 -11.62 2.51
C GLY A 145 -14.78 -11.65 3.29
N PHE A 146 -14.73 -12.40 4.39
CA PHE A 146 -13.52 -12.66 5.17
C PHE A 146 -12.97 -14.08 5.06
N ALA A 147 -13.66 -14.94 4.31
CA ALA A 147 -13.33 -16.34 4.19
C ALA A 147 -12.00 -16.55 3.46
N ARG A 148 -11.35 -17.66 3.78
CA ARG A 148 -10.04 -18.00 3.19
C ARG A 148 -9.88 -19.50 3.01
N ALA A 149 -9.51 -19.90 1.79
CA ALA A 149 -9.02 -21.25 1.50
C ALA A 149 -7.59 -21.42 2.07
N MET A 150 -7.35 -22.54 2.74
CA MET A 150 -6.11 -22.81 3.46
C MET A 150 -5.39 -24.03 2.91
N SER A 151 -4.06 -23.96 2.86
CA SER A 151 -3.18 -25.12 2.71
C SER A 151 -2.92 -25.78 4.07
N ILE A 152 -2.58 -27.07 4.06
CA ILE A 152 -2.28 -27.90 5.24
C ILE A 152 -1.16 -27.29 6.09
N HIS A 153 -0.24 -26.55 5.45
CA HIS A 153 0.95 -25.94 6.06
C HIS A 153 0.83 -24.43 6.33
N THR A 154 -0.37 -23.84 6.16
CA THR A 154 -0.54 -22.40 6.39
C THR A 154 -1.15 -22.16 7.77
N MET A 155 -0.43 -21.46 8.64
CA MET A 155 -1.05 -20.66 9.69
C MET A 155 -1.36 -19.26 9.13
N VAL A 156 -2.51 -18.69 9.50
CA VAL A 156 -2.84 -17.32 9.07
C VAL A 156 -2.06 -16.32 9.93
N LEU A 157 -1.28 -15.45 9.28
CA LEU A 157 -0.65 -14.28 9.89
C LEU A 157 -1.69 -13.23 10.30
N THR A 158 -1.60 -12.80 11.58
CA THR A 158 -1.88 -11.51 12.27
C THR A 158 -3.02 -10.57 11.84
N SER A 159 -3.80 -10.88 10.80
CA SER A 159 -4.89 -10.03 10.33
C SER A 159 -6.10 -10.20 11.23
N ILE A 160 -6.32 -9.22 12.09
CA ILE A 160 -7.53 -9.05 12.89
C ILE A 160 -8.65 -8.71 11.92
N LYS A 161 -9.64 -9.59 11.79
CA LYS A 161 -10.85 -9.39 10.97
C LYS A 161 -12.04 -10.00 11.71
N GLY A 162 -13.22 -9.40 11.54
CA GLY A 162 -14.48 -9.82 12.16
C GLY A 162 -14.92 -8.92 13.33
N THR A 163 -16.01 -9.29 14.00
CA THR A 163 -16.52 -8.55 15.17
C THR A 163 -15.86 -9.00 16.48
N PRO A 164 -15.25 -8.10 17.29
CA PRO A 164 -14.44 -8.46 18.47
C PRO A 164 -15.10 -9.36 19.51
N LEU A 165 -16.42 -9.26 19.67
CA LEU A 165 -17.20 -10.03 20.63
C LEU A 165 -17.13 -11.55 20.38
N TYR A 166 -16.90 -11.97 19.13
CA TYR A 166 -16.87 -13.37 18.72
C TYR A 166 -15.45 -13.87 18.37
N MET A 167 -14.44 -13.01 18.52
CA MET A 167 -13.05 -13.38 18.23
C MET A 167 -12.46 -14.28 19.32
N SER A 168 -11.67 -15.26 18.89
CA SER A 168 -10.96 -16.15 19.81
C SER A 168 -9.78 -15.44 20.51
N PRO A 169 -9.33 -15.92 21.68
CA PRO A 169 -8.22 -15.33 22.41
C PRO A 169 -6.94 -15.21 21.58
N GLU A 170 -6.61 -16.24 20.81
CA GLU A 170 -5.45 -16.23 19.92
C GLU A 170 -5.57 -15.19 18.79
N LEU A 171 -6.79 -14.92 18.29
CA LEU A 171 -7.02 -13.94 17.24
C LEU A 171 -6.89 -12.50 17.77
N VAL A 172 -7.51 -12.19 18.92
CA VAL A 172 -7.36 -10.87 19.57
C VAL A 172 -5.93 -10.63 20.07
N GLU A 173 -5.19 -11.71 20.34
CA GLU A 173 -3.79 -11.64 20.71
C GLU A 173 -2.84 -11.52 19.50
N GLU A 174 -3.36 -11.50 18.26
CA GLU A 174 -2.59 -11.53 17.00
C GLU A 174 -1.63 -12.74 16.91
N ARG A 175 -1.97 -13.85 17.58
CA ARG A 175 -1.20 -15.10 17.49
C ARG A 175 -1.61 -15.89 16.24
N PRO A 176 -0.75 -16.79 15.75
CA PRO A 176 -1.15 -17.72 14.70
C PRO A 176 -2.39 -18.53 15.12
N TYR A 177 -3.39 -18.60 14.25
CA TYR A 177 -4.66 -19.30 14.48
C TYR A 177 -5.02 -20.19 13.29
N ASP A 178 -5.96 -21.11 13.53
CA ASP A 178 -6.46 -22.08 12.55
C ASP A 178 -8.00 -22.19 12.61
N HIS A 179 -8.54 -23.27 12.05
CA HIS A 179 -9.98 -23.57 12.00
C HIS A 179 -10.65 -23.66 13.38
N THR A 180 -9.90 -23.83 14.47
CA THR A 180 -10.46 -23.85 15.83
C THR A 180 -10.96 -22.48 16.30
N ALA A 181 -10.58 -21.39 15.61
CA ALA A 181 -11.10 -20.05 15.88
C ALA A 181 -12.59 -19.94 15.54
N ASP A 182 -13.05 -20.52 14.43
CA ASP A 182 -14.48 -20.52 14.06
C ASP A 182 -15.32 -21.30 15.09
N LEU A 183 -14.75 -22.35 15.71
CA LEU A 183 -15.40 -23.13 16.77
C LEU A 183 -15.61 -22.30 18.06
N TRP A 184 -14.66 -21.43 18.40
CA TRP A 184 -14.83 -20.48 19.50
C TRP A 184 -15.98 -19.52 19.22
N SER A 185 -16.05 -18.96 18.01
CA SER A 185 -17.13 -18.04 17.63
C SER A 185 -18.50 -18.71 17.69
N VAL A 186 -18.62 -19.96 17.26
CA VAL A 186 -19.84 -20.78 17.45
C VAL A 186 -20.19 -20.89 18.94
N GLY A 187 -19.20 -21.14 19.81
CA GLY A 187 -19.40 -21.16 21.26
C GLY A 187 -19.97 -19.85 21.81
N CYS A 188 -19.45 -18.70 21.36
CA CYS A 188 -19.95 -17.38 21.77
C CYS A 188 -21.40 -17.17 21.33
N ILE A 189 -21.73 -17.51 20.07
CA ILE A 189 -23.08 -17.37 19.50
C ILE A 189 -24.07 -18.24 20.27
N LEU A 190 -23.75 -19.52 20.50
CA LEU A 190 -24.65 -20.43 21.23
C LEU A 190 -24.85 -20.02 22.69
N TYR A 191 -23.81 -19.50 23.34
CA TYR A 191 -23.92 -18.90 24.67
C TYR A 191 -24.89 -17.72 24.64
N GLU A 192 -24.71 -16.81 23.68
CA GLU A 192 -25.53 -15.61 23.55
C GLU A 192 -26.99 -15.94 23.24
N LEU A 193 -27.27 -16.90 22.36
CA LEU A 193 -28.64 -17.33 22.08
C LEU A 193 -29.36 -17.81 23.35
N PHE A 194 -28.66 -18.50 24.24
CA PHE A 194 -29.27 -19.00 25.48
C PHE A 194 -29.34 -17.97 26.61
N VAL A 195 -28.30 -17.14 26.76
CA VAL A 195 -28.18 -16.18 27.87
C VAL A 195 -28.77 -14.81 27.52
N GLY A 196 -28.94 -14.52 26.23
CA GLY A 196 -29.38 -13.25 25.68
C GLY A 196 -28.30 -12.18 25.58
N THR A 197 -27.08 -12.48 26.03
CA THR A 197 -25.92 -11.58 25.98
C THR A 197 -24.63 -12.38 25.71
N PRO A 198 -23.64 -11.81 25.01
CA PRO A 198 -22.37 -12.47 24.76
C PRO A 198 -21.63 -12.86 26.06
N PRO A 199 -20.76 -13.90 26.04
CA PRO A 199 -20.04 -14.34 27.23
C PRO A 199 -19.06 -13.29 27.77
N PHE A 200 -18.56 -12.40 26.89
CA PHE A 200 -17.69 -11.28 27.22
C PHE A 200 -18.22 -10.03 26.52
N TYR A 201 -18.52 -8.98 27.29
CA TYR A 201 -18.95 -7.70 26.75
C TYR A 201 -18.56 -6.56 27.71
N THR A 202 -18.34 -5.36 27.16
CA THR A 202 -17.98 -4.14 27.90
C THR A 202 -17.98 -2.98 26.91
N SER A 203 -18.15 -1.73 27.34
CA SER A 203 -18.08 -0.56 26.46
C SER A 203 -16.67 -0.24 25.94
N SER A 204 -15.64 -0.98 26.33
CA SER A 204 -14.26 -0.74 25.89
C SER A 204 -13.64 -1.98 25.24
N ILE A 205 -13.21 -1.85 23.98
CA ILE A 205 -12.50 -2.91 23.24
C ILE A 205 -11.30 -3.48 24.02
N PHE A 206 -10.61 -2.66 24.81
CA PHE A 206 -9.44 -3.10 25.60
C PHE A 206 -9.82 -3.94 26.81
N GLN A 207 -10.88 -3.53 27.50
CA GLN A 207 -11.45 -4.35 28.54
C GLN A 207 -11.99 -5.65 27.94
N LEU A 208 -12.59 -5.60 26.75
CA LEU A 208 -13.14 -6.76 26.06
C LEU A 208 -12.04 -7.77 25.75
N VAL A 209 -10.92 -7.33 25.18
CA VAL A 209 -9.75 -8.19 24.94
C VAL A 209 -9.23 -8.79 26.25
N ASN A 210 -9.13 -8.00 27.32
CA ASN A 210 -8.67 -8.51 28.62
C ASN A 210 -9.64 -9.54 29.21
N LEU A 211 -10.96 -9.35 29.07
CA LEU A 211 -11.99 -10.32 29.47
C LEU A 211 -11.85 -11.62 28.65
N ILE A 212 -11.76 -11.50 27.32
CA ILE A 212 -11.60 -12.63 26.39
C ILE A 212 -10.32 -13.43 26.70
N VAL A 213 -9.22 -12.77 27.08
CA VAL A 213 -7.94 -13.44 27.36
C VAL A 213 -7.85 -13.98 28.79
N LYS A 214 -8.37 -13.28 29.81
CA LYS A 214 -8.11 -13.63 31.22
C LYS A 214 -9.31 -14.13 32.01
N ASP A 215 -10.49 -13.59 31.76
CA ASP A 215 -11.63 -13.82 32.65
C ASP A 215 -12.34 -15.13 32.31
N PRO A 216 -12.74 -15.94 33.31
CA PRO A 216 -13.51 -17.15 33.06
C PRO A 216 -14.91 -16.81 32.57
N VAL A 217 -15.48 -17.68 31.72
CA VAL A 217 -16.88 -17.58 31.29
C VAL A 217 -17.80 -17.68 32.51
N LYS A 218 -18.77 -16.78 32.61
CA LYS A 218 -19.82 -16.83 33.64
C LYS A 218 -20.90 -17.80 33.20
N TRP A 219 -21.41 -18.64 34.10
CA TRP A 219 -22.39 -19.67 33.74
C TRP A 219 -23.71 -19.43 34.47
N PRO A 220 -24.85 -19.31 33.78
CA PRO A 220 -26.15 -19.17 34.44
C PRO A 220 -26.52 -20.47 35.17
N THR A 221 -27.32 -20.37 36.23
CA THR A 221 -27.77 -21.54 37.00
C THR A 221 -28.76 -22.43 36.24
N ALA A 222 -29.45 -21.89 35.24
CA ALA A 222 -30.47 -22.58 34.45
C ALA A 222 -29.92 -23.49 33.33
N ILE A 223 -28.62 -23.44 33.02
CA ILE A 223 -28.02 -24.22 31.93
C ILE A 223 -27.94 -25.71 32.27
N SER A 224 -28.27 -26.59 31.32
CA SER A 224 -28.08 -28.02 31.55
C SER A 224 -26.60 -28.40 31.66
N PRO A 225 -26.24 -29.46 32.43
CA PRO A 225 -24.86 -29.93 32.50
C PRO A 225 -24.29 -30.33 31.14
N VAL A 226 -25.13 -30.86 30.25
CA VAL A 226 -24.74 -31.31 28.91
C VAL A 226 -24.41 -30.12 28.02
N PHE A 227 -25.27 -29.11 27.99
CA PHE A 227 -25.03 -27.91 27.21
C PHE A 227 -23.84 -27.10 27.76
N LYS A 228 -23.73 -26.99 29.08
CA LYS A 228 -22.58 -26.37 29.73
C LYS A 228 -21.26 -27.06 29.35
N SER A 229 -21.21 -28.39 29.38
CA SER A 229 -20.02 -29.14 28.95
C SER A 229 -19.66 -28.85 27.50
N PHE A 230 -20.67 -28.73 26.62
CA PHE A 230 -20.46 -28.40 25.21
C PHE A 230 -19.83 -27.01 25.03
N LEU A 231 -20.44 -25.99 25.66
CA LEU A 231 -19.93 -24.61 25.62
C LEU A 231 -18.57 -24.49 26.29
N GLN A 232 -18.32 -25.18 27.39
CA GLN A 232 -17.01 -25.20 28.05
C GLN A 232 -15.93 -25.72 27.12
N GLY A 233 -16.22 -26.76 26.33
CA GLY A 233 -15.31 -27.28 25.32
C GLY A 233 -15.00 -26.27 24.20
N LEU A 234 -16.02 -25.60 23.67
CA LEU A 234 -15.86 -24.60 22.59
C LEU A 234 -15.19 -23.30 23.07
N LEU A 235 -15.48 -22.87 24.29
CA LEU A 235 -14.96 -21.65 24.92
C LEU A 235 -13.69 -21.89 25.75
N MET A 236 -12.90 -22.91 25.42
CA MET A 236 -11.56 -23.07 25.96
C MET A 236 -10.61 -22.04 25.33
N LYS A 237 -9.94 -21.28 26.20
CA LYS A 237 -9.06 -20.19 25.76
C LYS A 237 -7.80 -20.69 25.06
N ASP A 238 -7.23 -21.81 25.54
CA ASP A 238 -6.15 -22.49 24.83
C ASP A 238 -6.74 -23.28 23.65
N PRO A 239 -6.42 -22.92 22.39
CA PRO A 239 -6.95 -23.61 21.22
C PRO A 239 -6.56 -25.11 21.19
N ARG A 240 -5.47 -25.51 21.85
CA ARG A 240 -5.02 -26.92 21.92
C ARG A 240 -5.93 -27.78 22.79
N GLN A 241 -6.63 -27.17 23.73
CA GLN A 241 -7.56 -27.83 24.64
C GLN A 241 -9.01 -27.63 24.21
N ARG A 242 -9.24 -26.84 23.15
CA ARG A 242 -10.57 -26.55 22.63
C ARG A 242 -11.15 -27.78 21.95
N LEU A 243 -12.43 -28.02 22.21
CA LEU A 243 -13.18 -29.10 21.60
C LEU A 243 -13.13 -28.94 20.08
N SER A 244 -12.55 -29.92 19.39
CA SER A 244 -12.25 -29.89 17.97
C SER A 244 -12.69 -31.18 17.27
N TRP A 245 -12.38 -31.33 15.99
CA TRP A 245 -12.75 -32.52 15.23
C TRP A 245 -11.84 -33.71 15.55
N PRO A 246 -12.38 -34.94 15.55
CA PRO A 246 -13.79 -35.32 15.36
C PRO A 246 -14.60 -35.32 16.67
N GLU A 247 -13.99 -35.08 17.83
CA GLU A 247 -14.65 -35.18 19.14
C GLU A 247 -15.91 -34.31 19.26
N LEU A 248 -15.92 -33.14 18.62
CA LEU A 248 -17.05 -32.22 18.59
C LEU A 248 -18.35 -32.88 18.07
N LEU A 249 -18.26 -33.68 17.00
CA LEU A 249 -19.41 -34.37 16.40
C LEU A 249 -19.99 -35.46 17.34
N SER A 250 -19.15 -35.99 18.23
CA SER A 250 -19.54 -37.03 19.19
C SER A 250 -20.09 -36.47 20.50
N HIS A 251 -20.07 -35.16 20.71
CA HIS A 251 -20.50 -34.56 21.97
C HIS A 251 -22.00 -34.79 22.23
N PRO A 252 -22.42 -35.24 23.42
CA PRO A 252 -23.82 -35.63 23.69
C PRO A 252 -24.88 -34.57 23.42
N PHE A 253 -24.49 -33.29 23.41
CA PHE A 253 -25.39 -32.17 23.10
C PHE A 253 -25.90 -32.20 21.65
N ILE A 254 -25.09 -32.63 20.68
CA ILE A 254 -25.44 -32.62 19.24
C ILE A 254 -25.31 -33.99 18.56
N ALA A 255 -24.79 -35.00 19.26
CA ALA A 255 -24.57 -36.34 18.73
C ALA A 255 -25.84 -36.90 18.06
N GLY A 256 -25.68 -37.38 16.83
CA GLY A 256 -26.78 -37.96 16.03
C GLY A 256 -27.72 -36.94 15.39
N ARG A 257 -27.45 -35.63 15.50
CA ARG A 257 -28.27 -34.56 14.89
C ARG A 257 -27.55 -33.74 13.80
N VAL A 258 -26.25 -33.98 13.61
CA VAL A 258 -25.43 -33.25 12.65
C VAL A 258 -25.39 -33.99 11.32
N THR A 259 -25.72 -33.30 10.24
CA THR A 259 -25.53 -33.82 8.87
C THR A 259 -24.07 -33.63 8.48
N VAL A 260 -23.38 -34.70 8.09
CA VAL A 260 -22.01 -34.63 7.58
C VAL A 260 -22.05 -35.02 6.11
N ILE A 261 -21.62 -34.10 5.23
CA ILE A 261 -21.48 -34.33 3.80
C ILE A 261 -19.98 -34.56 3.54
N ASP A 262 -19.65 -35.71 2.95
CA ASP A 262 -18.27 -36.05 2.60
C ASP A 262 -18.16 -36.23 1.08
N ASP A 263 -17.95 -35.11 0.41
CA ASP A 263 -17.68 -34.94 -1.02
C ASP A 263 -16.20 -34.61 -1.27
N THR A 264 -15.33 -34.82 -0.26
CA THR A 264 -13.92 -34.43 -0.31
C THR A 264 -13.13 -35.17 -1.39
N GLU A 265 -13.42 -36.45 -1.62
CA GLU A 265 -12.81 -37.25 -2.69
C GLU A 265 -13.21 -36.77 -4.09
N GLU A 266 -14.48 -36.38 -4.28
CA GLU A 266 -14.98 -35.85 -5.57
C GLU A 266 -14.33 -34.51 -5.93
N HIS A 267 -14.00 -33.71 -4.91
CA HIS A 267 -13.33 -32.41 -5.07
C HIS A 267 -11.79 -32.50 -4.99
N GLY A 268 -11.21 -33.71 -4.91
CA GLY A 268 -9.75 -33.91 -4.90
C GLY A 268 -9.05 -33.40 -3.64
N ILE A 269 -9.76 -33.27 -2.52
CA ILE A 269 -9.24 -32.74 -1.26
C ILE A 269 -8.67 -33.86 -0.40
N SER A 270 -7.35 -34.04 -0.42
CA SER A 270 -6.65 -34.92 0.54
C SER A 270 -6.66 -34.29 1.95
N ASN A 271 -6.66 -35.05 3.05
CA ASN A 271 -6.46 -34.53 4.42
C ASN A 271 -7.28 -33.26 4.80
N PRO A 272 -8.61 -33.37 5.00
CA PRO A 272 -9.45 -32.27 5.46
C PRO A 272 -9.17 -31.85 6.92
N PHE A 273 -9.49 -30.60 7.30
CA PHE A 273 -9.29 -30.13 8.70
C PHE A 273 -10.16 -30.85 9.73
N THR A 274 -11.15 -31.61 9.28
CA THR A 274 -12.03 -32.44 10.12
C THR A 274 -11.40 -33.79 10.50
N THR A 275 -10.25 -34.14 9.93
CA THR A 275 -9.52 -35.39 10.25
C THR A 275 -8.36 -35.14 11.22
N LYS A 276 -8.06 -36.14 12.06
CA LYS A 276 -6.90 -36.06 12.97
C LYS A 276 -5.60 -36.05 12.18
N LEU A 277 -4.76 -35.05 12.43
CA LEU A 277 -3.40 -34.97 11.89
C LEU A 277 -2.52 -36.09 12.46
N SER A 278 -1.55 -36.55 11.66
CA SER A 278 -0.51 -37.45 12.17
C SER A 278 0.35 -36.73 13.23
N PRO A 279 0.95 -37.45 14.19
CA PRO A 279 1.82 -36.84 15.21
C PRO A 279 2.96 -36.00 14.62
N GLU A 280 3.50 -36.41 13.47
CA GLU A 280 4.56 -35.70 12.75
C GLU A 280 4.05 -34.37 12.16
N LEU A 281 2.90 -34.36 11.48
CA LEU A 281 2.29 -33.14 10.93
C LEU A 281 1.84 -32.19 12.03
N GLN A 282 1.35 -32.72 13.16
CA GLN A 282 1.00 -31.94 14.34
C GLN A 282 2.23 -31.27 14.95
N ALA A 283 3.35 -31.98 15.09
CA ALA A 283 4.61 -31.40 15.58
C ALA A 283 5.17 -30.31 14.64
N LEU A 284 5.04 -30.51 13.32
CA LEU A 284 5.51 -29.56 12.31
C LEU A 284 4.66 -28.28 12.31
N LYS A 285 3.34 -28.42 12.44
CA LYS A 285 2.40 -27.32 12.67
C LYS A 285 2.74 -26.55 13.94
N GLU A 286 3.11 -27.25 15.01
CA GLU A 286 3.53 -26.62 16.26
C GLU A 286 4.85 -25.86 16.11
N GLN A 287 5.87 -26.43 15.46
CA GLN A 287 7.13 -25.71 15.21
C GLN A 287 6.91 -24.42 14.41
N GLN A 288 6.04 -24.46 13.40
CA GLN A 288 5.64 -23.29 12.62
C GLN A 288 4.90 -22.25 13.47
N ALA A 289 4.03 -22.67 14.39
CA ALA A 289 3.35 -21.77 15.32
C ALA A 289 4.33 -21.02 16.23
N HIS A 290 5.36 -21.71 16.72
CA HIS A 290 6.37 -21.13 17.61
C HIS A 290 7.32 -20.19 16.87
N SER A 291 7.68 -20.47 15.61
CA SER A 291 8.52 -19.58 14.81
C SER A 291 7.80 -18.27 14.41
N MET A 292 6.47 -18.35 14.21
CA MET A 292 5.64 -17.20 13.82
C MET A 292 5.08 -16.39 15.00
N ALA A 293 5.35 -16.79 16.26
CA ALA A 293 4.86 -16.10 17.44
C ALA A 293 5.63 -14.77 17.71
N PRO A 294 4.95 -13.67 18.11
CA PRO A 294 5.62 -12.41 18.41
C PRO A 294 6.59 -12.52 19.61
N ARG A 295 7.85 -12.07 19.46
CA ARG A 295 8.89 -12.12 20.50
C ARG A 295 8.57 -11.32 21.78
N SER A 296 7.62 -10.38 21.73
CA SER A 296 7.26 -9.49 22.85
C SER A 296 6.10 -10.00 23.73
N GLY A 297 5.38 -11.06 23.32
CA GLY A 297 4.23 -11.59 24.05
C GLY A 297 3.03 -10.62 24.20
N GLN A 298 3.03 -9.46 23.52
CA GLN A 298 1.96 -8.46 23.57
C GLN A 298 1.54 -8.03 22.17
N SER A 299 0.24 -8.08 21.91
CA SER A 299 -0.42 -7.74 20.63
C SER A 299 -0.30 -6.25 20.31
N ARG A 300 -0.16 -5.88 19.04
CA ARG A 300 -0.02 -4.48 18.60
C ARG A 300 -1.26 -3.65 19.00
N ILE A 301 -2.44 -4.28 19.00
CA ILE A 301 -3.71 -3.75 19.55
C ILE A 301 -3.52 -3.25 20.99
N LEU A 302 -3.06 -4.13 21.88
CA LEU A 302 -2.91 -3.86 23.31
C LEU A 302 -1.84 -2.79 23.60
N ARG A 303 -0.84 -2.64 22.71
CA ARG A 303 0.19 -1.59 22.84
C ARG A 303 -0.35 -0.21 22.48
N LYS A 304 -0.99 -0.07 21.31
CA LYS A 304 -1.58 1.22 20.85
C LYS A 304 -2.71 1.69 21.78
N ALA A 305 -3.51 0.74 22.27
CA ALA A 305 -4.53 0.93 23.29
C ALA A 305 -4.03 1.60 24.56
N ARG A 306 -2.95 1.05 25.10
CA ARG A 306 -2.40 1.42 26.39
C ARG A 306 -1.78 2.81 26.35
N GLN A 307 -1.19 3.19 25.21
CA GLN A 307 -0.74 4.55 24.96
C GLN A 307 -1.92 5.54 25.01
N LYS A 308 -3.01 5.27 24.28
CA LYS A 308 -4.20 6.15 24.29
C LYS A 308 -4.93 6.23 25.63
N MET A 309 -4.94 5.16 26.43
CA MET A 309 -5.51 5.21 27.78
C MET A 309 -4.67 6.06 28.73
N VAL A 310 -3.35 6.02 28.60
CA VAL A 310 -2.45 6.90 29.37
C VAL A 310 -2.69 8.36 28.95
N GLU A 311 -2.85 8.64 27.66
CA GLU A 311 -3.19 9.97 27.14
C GLU A 311 -4.58 10.47 27.62
N LYS A 312 -5.61 9.63 27.57
CA LYS A 312 -6.97 9.98 28.06
C LYS A 312 -7.02 10.16 29.58
N ALA A 313 -6.28 9.34 30.34
CA ALA A 313 -6.18 9.50 31.78
C ALA A 313 -5.41 10.78 32.16
N GLN A 314 -4.40 11.16 31.39
CA GLN A 314 -3.67 12.42 31.56
C GLN A 314 -4.57 13.63 31.27
N LYS A 315 -5.35 13.62 30.18
CA LYS A 315 -6.33 14.67 29.88
C LYS A 315 -7.41 14.83 30.96
N LYS A 316 -7.92 13.72 31.50
CA LYS A 316 -8.91 13.75 32.61
C LYS A 316 -8.35 14.30 33.91
N VAL A 317 -7.05 14.13 34.17
CA VAL A 317 -6.39 14.70 35.34
C VAL A 317 -6.16 16.20 35.13
N GLU A 318 -5.82 16.65 33.92
CA GLU A 318 -5.65 18.07 33.57
C GLU A 318 -6.96 18.86 33.62
N GLU A 319 -8.10 18.27 33.22
CA GLU A 319 -9.42 18.90 33.32
C GLU A 319 -9.93 19.02 34.77
N SER A 320 -9.40 18.22 35.70
CA SER A 320 -9.81 18.23 37.13
C SER A 320 -9.09 19.28 37.99
N VAL A 321 -8.07 19.97 37.48
CA VAL A 321 -7.23 20.92 38.24
C VAL A 321 -7.71 22.39 38.09
N GLY A 322 -8.77 22.64 37.31
CA GLY A 322 -9.25 23.99 36.99
C GLY A 322 -10.34 24.57 37.89
N PHE A 323 -10.23 24.56 39.23
CA PHE A 323 -11.05 25.44 40.09
C PHE A 323 -10.34 25.78 41.41
N PRO A 324 -9.92 27.04 41.66
CA PRO A 324 -9.45 27.47 42.97
C PRO A 324 -10.60 28.07 43.80
N SER A 325 -10.82 27.55 45.01
CA SER A 325 -11.66 28.20 46.02
C SER A 325 -10.78 28.72 47.16
N LEU A 326 -10.81 30.04 47.33
CA LEU A 326 -10.23 30.83 48.41
C LEU A 326 -10.96 30.59 49.74
N CYS A 327 -10.21 30.39 50.83
CA CYS A 327 -10.42 31.06 52.14
C CYS A 327 -9.26 30.78 53.11
N ASP A 328 -8.73 31.87 53.69
CA ASP A 328 -7.55 31.96 54.56
C ASP A 328 -7.78 31.55 56.04
N ALA A 329 -6.81 30.77 56.56
CA ALA A 329 -6.02 30.91 57.82
C ALA A 329 -6.68 31.04 59.23
N PRO A 330 -5.94 30.92 60.38
CA PRO A 330 -4.52 30.58 60.59
C PRO A 330 -4.16 29.57 61.72
N MET A 331 -2.96 28.99 61.55
CA MET A 331 -1.90 28.53 62.48
C MET A 331 -2.13 28.27 63.98
N LYS A 332 -1.59 27.12 64.44
CA LYS A 332 -0.71 27.01 65.64
C LYS A 332 0.18 25.75 65.66
N ASP A 333 1.45 25.96 65.31
CA ASP A 333 2.71 25.57 65.98
C ASP A 333 2.85 24.23 66.74
N SER A 334 3.79 23.37 66.30
CA SER A 334 5.07 23.10 66.99
C SER A 334 5.74 21.74 66.62
N GLY A 335 7.05 21.79 66.30
CA GLY A 335 8.02 20.88 66.93
C GLY A 335 8.56 19.62 66.20
N LYS A 336 9.55 19.83 65.31
CA LYS A 336 10.85 19.10 65.14
C LYS A 336 10.94 17.55 65.16
N GLY A 337 11.55 17.01 64.10
CA GLY A 337 12.70 16.08 64.19
C GLY A 337 12.50 14.61 63.72
N ARG A 338 13.12 14.25 62.58
CA ARG A 338 13.56 12.87 62.21
C ARG A 338 15.02 12.66 62.69
N PRO A 339 15.65 11.45 62.67
CA PRO A 339 15.28 10.18 62.02
C PRO A 339 15.55 8.86 62.83
N GLY A 340 15.11 7.71 62.28
CA GLY A 340 15.96 6.50 62.13
C GLY A 340 16.13 5.46 63.27
N HIS A 341 15.44 4.32 63.09
CA HIS A 341 15.83 2.91 63.32
C HIS A 341 16.19 2.26 64.69
N ARG A 342 15.54 1.07 64.85
CA ARG A 342 15.87 -0.21 65.58
C ARG A 342 15.55 -0.25 67.09
N PRO A 343 15.37 -1.44 67.76
CA PRO A 343 16.00 -2.75 67.45
C PRO A 343 15.30 -4.11 67.85
N ARG A 344 16.02 -5.21 67.50
CA ARG A 344 16.30 -6.50 68.24
C ARG A 344 15.22 -7.61 68.31
N VAL A 345 15.50 -8.94 68.25
CA VAL A 345 16.61 -9.82 68.71
C VAL A 345 16.67 -11.15 67.88
N ALA A 346 17.86 -11.75 67.72
CA ALA A 346 18.16 -13.10 67.19
C ALA A 346 18.57 -14.05 68.36
N PRO A 347 18.74 -15.40 68.27
CA PRO A 347 19.70 -16.05 67.34
C PRO A 347 19.42 -17.54 66.95
N GLY A 348 20.23 -18.09 66.01
CA GLY A 348 20.72 -19.48 66.12
C GLY A 348 20.69 -20.43 64.91
N LYS A 349 21.73 -20.36 64.08
CA LYS A 349 22.51 -21.45 63.40
C LYS A 349 21.84 -22.60 62.59
N ALA A 350 22.17 -22.57 61.29
CA ALA A 350 23.01 -23.51 60.51
C ALA A 350 22.45 -24.79 59.84
N ALA A 351 22.75 -24.84 58.52
CA ALA A 351 23.23 -25.95 57.68
C ALA A 351 22.24 -26.88 56.92
N LEU A 352 22.32 -26.76 55.58
CA LEU A 352 22.54 -27.79 54.54
C LEU A 352 21.82 -29.16 54.63
N GLY A 353 21.24 -29.57 53.49
CA GLY A 353 21.18 -30.99 53.10
C GLY A 353 19.85 -31.45 52.50
N GLU A 354 19.88 -31.71 51.19
CA GLU A 354 19.25 -32.79 50.43
C GLU A 354 18.14 -33.66 51.06
N GLY A 355 17.15 -34.01 50.23
CA GLY A 355 16.49 -35.32 50.32
C GLY A 355 14.99 -35.31 50.55
N GLU A 356 14.25 -35.48 49.45
CA GLU A 356 13.03 -36.30 49.33
C GLU A 356 13.10 -37.63 50.14
N PRO A 357 12.02 -38.45 50.26
CA PRO A 357 10.60 -38.24 49.95
C PRO A 357 9.62 -38.94 50.96
N LEU A 358 8.32 -38.94 50.62
CA LEU A 358 7.29 -39.95 50.93
C LEU A 358 6.60 -39.99 52.32
N ALA A 359 5.36 -40.51 52.24
CA ALA A 359 4.46 -41.07 53.25
C ALA A 359 3.38 -40.10 53.78
N ALA A 360 2.09 -40.44 53.78
CA ALA A 360 1.35 -41.60 53.28
C ALA A 360 -0.15 -41.28 53.35
N SER A 361 -0.93 -41.97 52.51
CA SER A 361 -2.19 -42.69 52.79
C SER A 361 -3.01 -42.28 54.03
N ASN A 362 -4.34 -42.22 54.01
CA ASN A 362 -5.22 -43.18 53.37
C ASN A 362 -6.66 -42.65 53.44
N GLU A 363 -7.37 -42.87 52.34
CA GLU A 363 -8.76 -43.31 52.21
C GLU A 363 -9.84 -43.03 53.28
N LYS A 364 -10.95 -42.49 52.75
CA LYS A 364 -12.37 -42.90 52.88
C LYS A 364 -13.29 -42.23 53.92
N ASN A 365 -14.09 -41.35 53.32
CA ASN A 365 -15.57 -41.38 53.25
C ASN A 365 -16.43 -40.78 54.36
N LEU A 366 -17.16 -39.75 53.91
CA LEU A 366 -18.57 -39.41 54.14
C LEU A 366 -19.06 -39.30 55.58
N SER A 367 -19.45 -38.09 56.00
CA SER A 367 -20.85 -37.61 55.87
C SER A 367 -21.15 -36.41 56.78
N VAL A 368 -22.03 -35.52 56.29
CA VAL A 368 -23.06 -34.77 57.05
C VAL A 368 -22.65 -33.55 57.90
N LEU A 369 -22.94 -32.38 57.32
CA LEU A 369 -23.70 -31.21 57.81
C LEU A 369 -23.32 -30.44 59.09
N GLN A 370 -23.39 -29.10 58.92
CA GLN A 370 -23.45 -27.97 59.86
C GLN A 370 -22.10 -27.41 60.36
N GLY A 371 -21.79 -26.11 60.18
CA GLY A 371 -22.56 -25.05 59.56
C GLY A 371 -21.87 -23.69 59.57
N LYS A 372 -22.60 -22.72 58.99
CA LYS A 372 -22.49 -21.26 59.11
C LYS A 372 -21.25 -20.58 58.51
N SER A 373 -21.46 -19.85 57.42
CA SER A 373 -21.09 -18.43 57.39
C SER A 373 -22.04 -17.66 56.48
N SER A 374 -22.38 -16.46 56.91
CA SER A 374 -23.49 -15.64 56.49
C SER A 374 -23.35 -15.08 55.07
N MET A 375 -24.48 -15.12 54.39
CA MET A 375 -24.90 -14.26 53.29
C MET A 375 -24.59 -12.78 53.63
N ALA A 376 -23.80 -12.12 52.79
CA ALA A 376 -23.80 -10.68 52.67
C ALA A 376 -24.38 -10.38 51.29
N GLU A 377 -25.65 -9.96 51.29
CA GLU A 377 -26.31 -9.32 50.16
C GLU A 377 -25.49 -8.11 49.73
N TRP A 378 -25.25 -7.99 48.42
CA TRP A 378 -24.86 -6.73 47.82
C TRP A 378 -26.04 -6.30 46.95
N GLU A 379 -26.74 -5.29 47.46
CA GLU A 379 -27.75 -4.53 46.75
C GLU A 379 -27.12 -3.98 45.46
N LEU A 380 -27.78 -4.24 44.32
CA LEU A 380 -27.43 -3.65 43.03
C LEU A 380 -27.72 -2.15 43.10
N GLU A 381 -26.70 -1.32 43.27
CA GLU A 381 -26.75 0.06 42.79
C GLU A 381 -26.59 0.06 41.27
N GLY A 382 -27.71 0.31 40.58
CA GLY A 382 -27.79 0.65 39.16
C GLY A 382 -27.88 -0.54 38.19
N PRO A 383 -28.76 -0.48 37.17
CA PRO A 383 -28.75 -1.48 36.11
C PRO A 383 -27.42 -1.38 35.33
N PRO A 384 -26.78 -2.51 34.97
CA PRO A 384 -25.62 -2.49 34.09
C PRO A 384 -26.01 -1.90 32.72
N PRO A 385 -25.06 -1.26 31.99
CA PRO A 385 -25.33 -0.71 30.67
C PRO A 385 -25.83 -1.81 29.72
N ASN A 386 -26.80 -1.48 28.87
CA ASN A 386 -27.40 -2.42 27.93
C ASN A 386 -26.35 -2.85 26.88
N PRO A 387 -25.98 -4.14 26.78
CA PRO A 387 -24.95 -4.62 25.85
C PRO A 387 -25.30 -4.43 24.36
N ARG A 388 -26.51 -3.96 24.05
CA ARG A 388 -27.05 -3.81 22.69
C ARG A 388 -26.76 -2.44 22.05
N GLU A 389 -26.11 -1.50 22.74
CA GLU A 389 -25.61 -0.27 22.11
C GLU A 389 -24.33 -0.57 21.30
N HIS A 390 -24.37 -0.37 19.98
CA HIS A 390 -23.33 -0.71 18.99
C HIS A 390 -21.97 0.01 19.14
N SER A 391 -21.65 0.56 20.32
CA SER A 391 -20.45 1.35 20.59
C SER A 391 -19.15 0.60 20.32
N ILE A 392 -19.03 -0.67 20.73
CA ILE A 392 -17.78 -1.44 20.57
C ILE A 392 -17.50 -1.74 19.09
N THR A 393 -18.54 -2.10 18.34
CA THR A 393 -18.43 -2.44 16.91
C THR A 393 -18.01 -1.20 16.12
N GLN A 394 -18.60 -0.04 16.41
CA GLN A 394 -18.22 1.23 15.79
C GLN A 394 -16.82 1.71 16.19
N ASP A 395 -16.40 1.51 17.44
CA ASP A 395 -15.06 1.86 17.92
C ASP A 395 -14.00 0.94 17.30
N TYR A 396 -14.29 -0.36 17.17
CA TYR A 396 -13.41 -1.32 16.52
C TYR A 396 -13.30 -1.08 15.01
N GLU A 397 -14.39 -0.79 14.31
CA GLU A 397 -14.37 -0.42 12.89
C GLU A 397 -13.61 0.89 12.67
N ARG A 398 -13.69 1.87 13.59
CA ARG A 398 -12.87 3.09 13.58
C ARG A 398 -11.39 2.83 13.87
N GLU A 399 -11.06 1.93 14.79
CA GLU A 399 -9.68 1.67 15.24
C GLU A 399 -8.92 0.67 14.35
N PHE A 400 -9.63 -0.24 13.68
CA PHE A 400 -9.08 -1.36 12.90
C PHE A 400 -9.69 -1.50 11.51
N ALA A 401 -10.17 -0.40 10.90
CA ALA A 401 -10.54 -0.38 9.49
C ALA A 401 -9.40 -0.99 8.65
N GLY A 402 -9.64 -2.19 8.10
CA GLY A 402 -9.02 -2.52 6.83
C GLY A 402 -9.47 -1.44 5.86
N ALA A 403 -8.55 -0.93 5.02
CA ALA A 403 -8.86 0.08 4.02
C ALA A 403 -10.23 -0.24 3.36
N GLY A 404 -11.26 0.55 3.71
CA GLY A 404 -12.66 0.29 3.37
C GLY A 404 -13.56 -0.17 4.54
N ALA A 405 -14.04 0.75 5.39
CA ALA A 405 -15.32 0.62 6.11
C ALA A 405 -15.92 2.02 6.46
N PRO A 406 -17.22 2.28 6.23
CA PRO A 406 -17.89 3.57 6.47
C PRO A 406 -18.64 3.67 7.81
N LEU A 407 -18.86 4.88 8.32
CA LEU A 407 -19.59 5.21 9.56
C LEU A 407 -21.12 5.10 9.40
N GLN A 408 -21.81 4.56 10.41
CA GLN A 408 -23.28 4.50 10.52
C GLN A 408 -23.83 5.29 11.73
N PRO A 409 -25.13 5.68 11.68
CA PRO A 409 -25.70 6.88 12.30
C PRO A 409 -26.18 6.69 13.74
N GLY A 410 -26.12 7.77 14.55
CA GLY A 410 -26.60 7.79 15.92
C GLY A 410 -28.12 7.95 16.02
N ALA A 411 -28.79 6.96 16.61
CA ALA A 411 -30.19 7.04 17.01
C ALA A 411 -30.35 7.79 18.35
N GLY A 412 -30.91 8.99 18.30
CA GLY A 412 -31.51 9.66 19.46
C GLY A 412 -32.91 9.10 19.73
N ARG A 413 -33.25 8.93 21.02
CA ARG A 413 -34.59 8.54 21.48
C ARG A 413 -35.66 9.49 20.95
N ALA A 414 -36.71 8.93 20.34
CA ALA A 414 -37.92 9.65 19.98
C ALA A 414 -38.87 9.76 21.18
N GLU A 415 -39.32 10.98 21.48
CA GLU A 415 -40.69 11.25 21.94
C GLU A 415 -41.31 12.32 21.03
N PRO A 416 -42.64 12.33 20.88
CA PRO A 416 -43.26 12.58 19.58
C PRO A 416 -43.65 14.04 19.41
N TRP A 417 -43.08 14.69 18.40
CA TRP A 417 -43.74 15.85 17.80
C TRP A 417 -43.91 15.72 16.29
N ASP A 418 -45.15 16.01 15.93
CA ASP A 418 -45.77 16.08 14.63
C ASP A 418 -44.96 16.94 13.64
N ARG A 419 -44.99 16.53 12.36
CA ARG A 419 -44.87 17.34 11.12
C ARG A 419 -43.50 17.71 10.50
N ARG A 420 -43.42 17.29 9.23
CA ARG A 420 -42.93 17.94 7.99
C ARG A 420 -41.60 17.44 7.41
N SER A 421 -41.73 16.86 6.21
CA SER A 421 -40.72 16.43 5.27
C SER A 421 -39.76 17.56 4.84
N ILE A 422 -38.52 17.17 4.58
CA ILE A 422 -37.32 17.99 4.32
C ILE A 422 -37.20 18.52 2.86
N GLU A 423 -38.29 18.64 2.11
CA GLU A 423 -38.23 19.15 0.72
C GLU A 423 -38.24 20.68 0.57
N THR A 424 -38.03 21.44 1.65
CA THR A 424 -37.94 22.91 1.57
C THR A 424 -36.87 23.43 2.51
N VAL A 425 -35.62 23.48 2.02
CA VAL A 425 -34.71 24.54 2.46
C VAL A 425 -35.17 25.79 1.69
N ASP A 426 -36.16 26.47 2.27
CA ASP A 426 -36.63 27.76 1.81
C ASP A 426 -35.62 28.81 2.27
N LEU A 427 -34.71 29.20 1.38
CA LEU A 427 -33.77 30.30 1.57
C LEU A 427 -34.39 31.62 1.07
N GLU A 428 -35.63 31.89 1.42
CA GLU A 428 -36.22 33.22 1.25
C GLU A 428 -36.26 33.96 2.59
N SER A 429 -35.39 34.96 2.66
CA SER A 429 -35.62 36.24 3.33
C SER A 429 -35.89 36.18 4.85
N GLU A 430 -34.84 36.16 5.67
CA GLU A 430 -34.80 37.00 6.87
C GLU A 430 -33.36 37.10 7.40
N GLU A 431 -32.93 38.34 7.65
CA GLU A 431 -31.65 38.72 8.22
C GLU A 431 -31.45 38.05 9.58
N LEU A 432 -30.35 37.29 9.74
CA LEU A 432 -29.46 37.20 10.93
C LEU A 432 -28.47 36.04 10.73
N GLU A 433 -27.25 36.36 10.29
CA GLU A 433 -26.09 35.45 10.26
C GLU A 433 -25.75 34.96 11.68
N SER A 434 -26.14 33.74 12.06
CA SER A 434 -25.74 33.19 13.35
C SER A 434 -24.42 32.41 13.22
N ASP A 435 -23.51 32.59 14.17
CA ASP A 435 -22.27 31.79 14.26
C ASP A 435 -22.58 30.28 14.43
N GLU A 436 -23.80 29.94 14.85
CA GLU A 436 -24.32 28.57 14.97
C GLU A 436 -24.48 27.88 13.59
N GLU A 437 -24.90 28.61 12.55
CA GLU A 437 -25.02 28.08 11.19
C GLU A 437 -23.64 27.71 10.60
N TRP A 438 -22.64 28.56 10.82
CA TRP A 438 -21.26 28.27 10.39
C TRP A 438 -20.65 27.10 11.15
N GLN A 439 -20.99 26.94 12.43
CA GLN A 439 -20.57 25.77 13.21
C GLN A 439 -21.19 24.48 12.65
N HIS A 440 -22.47 24.51 12.28
CA HIS A 440 -23.12 23.40 11.58
C HIS A 440 -22.50 23.09 10.22
N LEU A 441 -22.08 24.11 9.45
CA LEU A 441 -21.36 23.90 8.20
C LEU A 441 -19.97 23.29 8.41
N ILE A 442 -19.26 23.63 9.49
CA ILE A 442 -17.99 22.98 9.83
C ILE A 442 -18.21 21.51 10.14
N GLU A 443 -19.19 21.18 10.98
CA GLU A 443 -19.54 19.79 11.31
C GLU A 443 -19.99 19.00 10.07
N ALA A 444 -20.77 19.64 9.19
CA ALA A 444 -21.25 19.02 7.95
C ALA A 444 -20.16 18.84 6.88
N THR A 445 -19.09 19.64 6.93
CA THR A 445 -17.94 19.54 6.01
C THR A 445 -16.75 18.81 6.61
N GLU A 446 -16.80 18.39 7.88
CA GLU A 446 -15.68 17.77 8.57
C GLU A 446 -15.23 16.48 7.85
N PRO A 447 -13.93 16.29 7.55
CA PRO A 447 -13.43 15.12 6.82
C PRO A 447 -13.75 13.76 7.49
N SER A 448 -14.03 13.77 8.79
CA SER A 448 -14.40 12.61 9.60
C SER A 448 -15.87 12.18 9.44
N ALA A 449 -16.76 13.04 8.93
CA ALA A 449 -18.21 12.85 8.78
C ALA A 449 -18.66 12.50 7.34
N MET A 450 -17.71 12.13 6.49
CA MET A 450 -17.83 12.21 5.03
C MET A 450 -18.86 11.27 4.39
N GLN A 451 -20.05 11.80 4.11
CA GLN A 451 -20.90 11.34 3.01
C GLN A 451 -20.66 12.28 1.82
N LEU A 452 -20.14 11.77 0.70
CA LEU A 452 -19.77 12.55 -0.49
C LEU A 452 -20.94 13.37 -1.10
N SER A 453 -22.19 13.09 -0.72
CA SER A 453 -23.37 13.83 -1.19
C SER A 453 -23.42 15.28 -0.72
N THR A 454 -22.99 15.58 0.51
CA THR A 454 -23.13 16.91 1.11
C THR A 454 -22.12 17.92 0.53
N PRO A 455 -20.80 17.63 0.47
CA PRO A 455 -19.84 18.53 -0.18
C PRO A 455 -20.16 18.77 -1.65
N LEU A 456 -20.58 17.74 -2.39
CA LEU A 456 -20.97 17.88 -3.80
C LEU A 456 -22.23 18.74 -3.98
N SER A 457 -23.17 18.70 -3.03
CA SER A 457 -24.36 19.57 -3.07
C SER A 457 -24.02 21.03 -2.80
N LEU A 458 -23.12 21.29 -1.84
CA LEU A 458 -22.66 22.64 -1.49
C LEU A 458 -21.81 23.25 -2.61
N LEU A 459 -20.91 22.48 -3.21
CA LEU A 459 -20.08 22.94 -4.34
C LEU A 459 -20.91 23.30 -5.57
N ARG A 460 -22.11 22.71 -5.73
CA ARG A 460 -23.05 22.99 -6.83
C ARG A 460 -24.04 24.11 -6.53
N ASP A 461 -24.11 24.61 -5.29
CA ASP A 461 -25.04 25.67 -4.89
C ASP A 461 -24.41 27.06 -5.07
N PRO A 462 -24.85 27.87 -6.05
CA PRO A 462 -24.31 29.22 -6.27
C PRO A 462 -24.63 30.19 -5.11
N ALA A 463 -25.72 29.98 -4.36
CA ALA A 463 -26.06 30.83 -3.22
C ALA A 463 -25.06 30.62 -2.08
N PHE A 464 -24.66 29.37 -1.83
CA PHE A 464 -23.61 29.04 -0.87
C PHE A 464 -22.26 29.67 -1.26
N GLN A 465 -21.87 29.58 -2.53
CA GLN A 465 -20.63 30.19 -3.03
C GLN A 465 -20.61 31.72 -2.79
N HIS A 466 -21.70 32.41 -3.11
CA HIS A 466 -21.82 33.86 -2.88
C HIS A 466 -21.79 34.21 -1.38
N ARG A 467 -22.39 33.39 -0.51
CA ARG A 467 -22.33 33.59 0.96
C ARG A 467 -20.90 33.46 1.49
N VAL A 468 -20.17 32.44 1.06
CA VAL A 468 -18.75 32.24 1.44
C VAL A 468 -17.92 33.44 0.97
N GLN A 469 -18.13 33.89 -0.26
CA GLN A 469 -17.41 35.04 -0.83
C GLN A 469 -17.68 36.33 -0.06
N ALA A 470 -18.95 36.65 0.21
CA ALA A 470 -19.35 37.85 0.95
C ALA A 470 -18.76 37.83 2.37
N ARG A 471 -18.87 36.70 3.06
CA ARG A 471 -18.35 36.55 4.43
C ARG A 471 -16.82 36.67 4.49
N LEU A 472 -16.10 36.09 3.53
CA LEU A 472 -14.65 36.25 3.41
C LEU A 472 -14.26 37.71 3.17
N ALA A 473 -14.95 38.41 2.26
CA ALA A 473 -14.66 39.81 1.94
C ALA A 473 -14.91 40.74 3.14
N ASP A 474 -16.06 40.61 3.79
CA ASP A 474 -16.42 41.43 4.96
C ASP A 474 -15.48 41.18 6.13
N SER A 475 -15.20 39.91 6.45
CA SER A 475 -14.29 39.55 7.55
C SER A 475 -12.85 40.00 7.26
N ALA A 476 -12.40 39.90 6.01
CA ALA A 476 -11.08 40.36 5.59
C ALA A 476 -10.93 41.88 5.77
N GLN A 477 -11.93 42.67 5.38
CA GLN A 477 -11.89 44.12 5.57
C GLN A 477 -11.83 44.48 7.07
N GLN A 478 -12.66 43.84 7.89
CA GLN A 478 -12.69 44.07 9.34
C GLN A 478 -11.36 43.69 10.02
N VAL A 479 -10.71 42.62 9.56
CA VAL A 479 -9.37 42.22 10.03
C VAL A 479 -8.33 43.29 9.70
N LEU A 480 -8.36 43.87 8.50
CA LEU A 480 -7.44 44.94 8.09
C LEU A 480 -7.67 46.24 8.86
N GLU A 481 -8.91 46.50 9.26
CA GLU A 481 -9.29 47.60 10.16
C GLU A 481 -8.88 47.34 11.62
N GLY A 482 -8.38 46.14 11.94
CA GLY A 482 -7.89 45.77 13.27
C GLY A 482 -8.97 45.31 14.24
N MET A 483 -10.15 44.91 13.74
CA MET A 483 -11.28 44.48 14.56
C MET A 483 -11.21 42.98 14.88
N LEU A 484 -11.35 42.63 16.17
CA LEU A 484 -11.36 41.24 16.65
C LEU A 484 -12.54 40.44 16.07
N GLU A 485 -13.68 41.10 15.87
CA GLU A 485 -14.91 40.50 15.31
C GLU A 485 -14.68 39.95 13.90
N GLY A 486 -13.88 40.64 13.08
CA GLY A 486 -13.47 40.13 11.77
C GLY A 486 -12.62 38.87 11.89
N ALA A 487 -11.69 38.84 12.85
CA ALA A 487 -10.81 37.68 13.07
C ALA A 487 -11.60 36.45 13.56
N SER A 488 -12.56 36.63 14.46
CA SER A 488 -13.40 35.51 14.95
C SER A 488 -14.34 34.97 13.89
N ARG A 489 -14.81 35.81 12.96
CA ARG A 489 -15.71 35.42 11.87
C ARG A 489 -14.97 34.79 10.68
N LEU A 490 -13.67 35.07 10.53
CA LEU A 490 -12.85 34.56 9.44
C LEU A 490 -12.47 33.08 9.63
N SER A 491 -12.08 32.65 10.84
CA SER A 491 -11.63 31.28 11.10
C SER A 491 -12.67 30.18 10.75
N PRO A 492 -13.96 30.32 11.08
CA PRO A 492 -14.98 29.33 10.71
C PRO A 492 -15.11 29.13 9.19
N VAL A 493 -15.10 30.23 8.42
CA VAL A 493 -15.22 30.18 6.96
C VAL A 493 -13.99 29.54 6.32
N LEU A 494 -12.80 29.88 6.81
CA LEU A 494 -11.56 29.24 6.38
C LEU A 494 -11.57 27.73 6.67
N CYS A 495 -12.13 27.32 7.81
CA CYS A 495 -12.29 25.91 8.15
C CYS A 495 -13.21 25.18 7.14
N VAL A 496 -14.35 25.77 6.79
CA VAL A 496 -15.27 25.20 5.78
C VAL A 496 -14.60 25.09 4.41
N VAL A 497 -13.91 26.14 3.96
CA VAL A 497 -13.18 26.11 2.67
C VAL A 497 -12.07 25.06 2.70
N GLY A 498 -11.27 25.01 3.75
CA GLY A 498 -10.20 24.01 3.91
C GLY A 498 -10.76 22.58 3.93
N ASN A 499 -11.86 22.35 4.63
CA ASN A 499 -12.54 21.07 4.66
C ASN A 499 -13.03 20.64 3.28
N LEU A 500 -13.68 21.55 2.52
CA LEU A 500 -14.14 21.28 1.15
C LEU A 500 -12.99 20.92 0.20
N LEU A 501 -11.86 21.63 0.28
CA LEU A 501 -10.67 21.34 -0.52
C LEU A 501 -10.01 20.00 -0.17
N ALA A 502 -10.10 19.58 1.10
CA ALA A 502 -9.58 18.29 1.54
C ALA A 502 -10.41 17.09 1.03
N THR A 503 -11.58 17.32 0.43
CA THR A 503 -12.54 16.23 0.17
C THR A 503 -12.22 15.30 -0.99
N ARG A 504 -11.33 15.69 -1.93
CA ARG A 504 -10.94 14.88 -3.11
C ARG A 504 -12.12 14.26 -3.92
N CYS A 505 -13.30 14.90 -3.94
CA CYS A 505 -14.51 14.29 -4.52
C CYS A 505 -14.63 14.44 -6.04
N ASP A 506 -14.41 15.66 -6.55
CA ASP A 506 -14.61 16.06 -7.94
C ASP A 506 -13.70 17.27 -8.23
N SER A 507 -12.68 17.07 -9.07
CA SER A 507 -11.66 18.09 -9.37
C SER A 507 -12.21 19.27 -10.16
N GLU A 508 -13.21 19.07 -11.04
CA GLU A 508 -13.77 20.14 -11.85
C GLU A 508 -14.63 21.10 -11.02
N LEU A 509 -15.43 20.55 -10.10
CA LEU A 509 -16.25 21.36 -9.19
C LEU A 509 -15.40 22.14 -8.18
N LEU A 510 -14.31 21.54 -7.70
CA LEU A 510 -13.37 22.21 -6.81
C LEU A 510 -12.59 23.32 -7.52
N ASP A 511 -12.11 23.09 -8.76
CA ASP A 511 -11.48 24.12 -9.58
C ASP A 511 -12.44 25.29 -9.86
N HIS A 512 -13.71 25.02 -10.15
CA HIS A 512 -14.71 26.07 -10.32
C HIS A 512 -14.92 26.86 -9.02
N PHE A 513 -15.08 26.18 -7.88
CA PHE A 513 -15.25 26.80 -6.57
C PHE A 513 -14.05 27.68 -6.17
N CYS A 514 -12.82 27.20 -6.38
CA CYS A 514 -11.60 27.98 -6.14
C CYS A 514 -11.52 29.24 -7.00
N ARG A 515 -11.92 29.16 -8.27
CA ARG A 515 -11.93 30.31 -9.18
C ARG A 515 -12.93 31.38 -8.78
N GLU A 516 -14.15 30.99 -8.41
CA GLU A 516 -15.18 31.94 -7.94
C GLU A 516 -14.76 32.66 -6.64
N LEU A 517 -14.10 31.93 -5.72
CA LEU A 517 -13.58 32.51 -4.48
C LEU A 517 -12.20 33.17 -4.62
N ASN A 518 -11.56 33.04 -5.78
CA ASN A 518 -10.17 33.44 -6.04
C ASN A 518 -9.17 32.90 -4.99
N VAL A 519 -9.38 31.66 -4.53
CA VAL A 519 -8.53 30.98 -3.53
C VAL A 519 -7.46 30.16 -4.27
N PRO A 520 -6.18 30.21 -3.85
CA PRO A 520 -5.66 30.79 -2.62
C PRO A 520 -5.14 32.24 -2.78
N LEU A 521 -5.16 32.83 -3.97
CA LEU A 521 -4.55 34.14 -4.23
C LEU A 521 -5.14 35.25 -3.34
N SER A 522 -6.45 35.26 -3.11
CA SER A 522 -7.14 36.21 -2.22
C SER A 522 -6.66 36.08 -0.77
N LEU A 523 -6.46 34.85 -0.28
CA LEU A 523 -5.96 34.55 1.06
C LEU A 523 -4.50 34.99 1.24
N LEU A 524 -3.66 34.75 0.23
CA LEU A 524 -2.26 35.19 0.21
C LEU A 524 -2.16 36.72 0.15
N CYS A 525 -3.02 37.39 -0.63
CA CYS A 525 -3.09 38.85 -0.65
C CYS A 525 -3.50 39.44 0.70
N LEU A 526 -4.49 38.82 1.38
CA LEU A 526 -4.88 39.22 2.72
C LEU A 526 -3.72 39.04 3.71
N ALA A 527 -3.04 37.89 3.68
CA ALA A 527 -1.87 37.64 4.51
C ALA A 527 -0.76 38.68 4.26
N LYS A 528 -0.54 39.08 3.00
CA LYS A 528 0.39 40.17 2.64
C LYS A 528 0.03 41.48 3.30
N GLN A 529 -1.23 41.88 3.20
CA GLN A 529 -1.73 43.15 3.73
C GLN A 529 -1.68 43.16 5.27
N ILE A 530 -2.01 42.06 5.92
CA ILE A 530 -1.85 41.89 7.38
C ILE A 530 -0.37 42.01 7.78
N LEU A 531 0.53 41.42 6.99
CA LEU A 531 1.99 41.53 7.17
C LEU A 531 2.59 42.86 6.67
N GLU A 532 1.81 43.79 6.12
CA GLU A 532 2.24 45.14 5.76
C GLU A 532 1.70 46.19 6.73
N SER A 533 0.54 45.93 7.32
CA SER A 533 -0.12 46.80 8.29
C SER A 533 0.58 46.74 9.66
N GLY A 534 1.01 47.92 10.15
CA GLY A 534 1.62 48.05 11.47
C GLY A 534 0.64 47.91 12.64
N SER A 535 -0.65 48.20 12.43
CA SER A 535 -1.68 48.14 13.47
C SER A 535 -2.20 46.73 13.73
N THR A 536 -2.29 45.89 12.69
CA THR A 536 -2.76 44.49 12.78
C THR A 536 -1.67 43.55 13.27
N LYS A 537 -0.40 43.79 12.91
CA LYS A 537 0.76 43.01 13.39
C LYS A 537 0.91 42.97 14.91
N GLN A 538 0.46 44.01 15.60
CA GLN A 538 0.57 44.12 17.06
C GLN A 538 -0.58 43.42 17.80
N GLN A 539 -1.59 42.93 17.09
CA GLN A 539 -2.76 42.30 17.69
C GLN A 539 -2.47 40.84 18.08
N PRO A 540 -2.95 40.36 19.24
CA PRO A 540 -2.65 39.02 19.74
C PRO A 540 -3.25 37.89 18.89
N TRP A 541 -4.31 38.16 18.13
CA TRP A 541 -4.98 37.20 17.25
C TRP A 541 -4.37 37.12 15.84
N CYS A 542 -3.41 38.01 15.50
CA CYS A 542 -2.83 38.12 14.16
C CYS A 542 -2.11 36.83 13.73
N ILE A 543 -1.36 36.21 14.63
CA ILE A 543 -0.64 34.95 14.37
C ILE A 543 -1.63 33.82 14.08
N THR A 544 -2.74 33.75 14.81
CA THR A 544 -3.79 32.74 14.61
C THR A 544 -4.44 32.88 13.23
N VAL A 545 -4.83 34.10 12.85
CA VAL A 545 -5.42 34.38 11.53
C VAL A 545 -4.45 34.03 10.40
N LEU A 546 -3.19 34.46 10.50
CA LEU A 546 -2.16 34.10 9.51
C LEU A 546 -1.93 32.59 9.42
N THR A 547 -2.00 31.89 10.55
CA THR A 547 -1.89 30.43 10.60
C THR A 547 -3.07 29.75 9.91
N ASP A 548 -4.30 30.22 10.13
CA ASP A 548 -5.49 29.64 9.49
C ASP A 548 -5.51 29.89 7.98
N LEU A 549 -5.08 31.08 7.51
CA LEU A 549 -4.90 31.37 6.09
C LEU A 549 -3.87 30.42 5.44
N LEU A 550 -2.76 30.16 6.12
CA LEU A 550 -1.73 29.23 5.66
C LEU A 550 -2.21 27.78 5.63
N LYS A 551 -3.02 27.33 6.60
CA LYS A 551 -3.61 25.99 6.59
C LYS A 551 -4.46 25.76 5.35
N VAL A 552 -5.37 26.68 5.02
CA VAL A 552 -6.22 26.56 3.82
C VAL A 552 -5.37 26.57 2.55
N THR A 553 -4.36 27.44 2.49
CA THR A 553 -3.40 27.47 1.37
C THR A 553 -2.64 26.14 1.23
N THR A 554 -2.24 25.53 2.35
CA THR A 554 -1.57 24.22 2.38
C THR A 554 -2.48 23.12 1.86
N VAL A 555 -3.75 23.11 2.25
CA VAL A 555 -4.74 22.16 1.74
C VAL A 555 -4.97 22.36 0.24
N TYR A 556 -5.04 23.60 -0.24
CA TYR A 556 -5.11 23.89 -1.67
C TYR A 556 -3.92 23.32 -2.44
N PHE A 557 -2.69 23.59 -2.01
CA PHE A 557 -1.50 23.08 -2.70
C PHE A 557 -1.39 21.55 -2.72
N SER A 558 -1.97 20.87 -1.72
CA SER A 558 -2.01 19.40 -1.64
C SER A 558 -3.27 18.77 -2.29
N SER A 559 -4.15 19.58 -2.86
CA SER A 559 -5.38 19.10 -3.51
C SER A 559 -5.17 18.83 -5.01
N GLU A 560 -5.73 17.74 -5.52
CA GLU A 560 -5.71 17.35 -6.95
C GLU A 560 -6.72 18.15 -7.79
N CYS A 561 -7.05 19.39 -7.40
CA CYS A 561 -8.08 20.19 -8.07
C CYS A 561 -7.71 20.56 -9.52
N ILE A 562 -6.45 20.40 -9.94
CA ILE A 562 -5.96 20.80 -11.26
C ILE A 562 -5.62 19.53 -12.03
N LEU A 563 -6.57 18.99 -12.79
CA LEU A 563 -6.33 17.86 -13.70
C LEU A 563 -6.03 18.37 -15.12
N GLU A 564 -4.96 17.85 -15.74
CA GLU A 564 -4.47 18.21 -17.08
C GLU A 564 -5.30 17.66 -18.24
N GLU A 565 -6.38 16.91 -17.98
CA GLU A 565 -7.22 16.36 -19.05
C GLU A 565 -8.12 17.46 -19.66
N SER A 566 -7.59 18.11 -20.70
CA SER A 566 -8.23 19.07 -21.63
C SER A 566 -8.14 20.57 -21.31
N GLY A 567 -6.95 21.15 -21.57
CA GLY A 567 -6.88 22.47 -22.19
C GLY A 567 -7.21 23.72 -21.37
N ARG A 568 -7.06 23.73 -20.03
CA ARG A 568 -7.27 24.94 -19.20
C ARG A 568 -5.95 25.58 -18.76
N LYS A 569 -5.35 26.41 -19.63
CA LYS A 569 -4.12 27.18 -19.33
C LYS A 569 -4.28 28.15 -18.16
N ASP A 570 -5.50 28.64 -17.91
CA ASP A 570 -5.77 29.70 -16.93
C ASP A 570 -5.59 29.22 -15.47
N SER A 571 -6.05 28.01 -15.11
CA SER A 571 -5.92 27.48 -13.74
C SER A 571 -4.46 27.21 -13.36
N LEU A 572 -3.65 26.76 -14.33
CA LEU A 572 -2.22 26.53 -14.14
C LEU A 572 -1.45 27.85 -13.91
N GLN A 573 -1.85 28.90 -14.63
CA GLN A 573 -1.30 30.25 -14.44
C GLN A 573 -1.65 30.80 -13.05
N THR A 574 -2.90 30.66 -12.61
CA THR A 574 -3.32 31.08 -11.26
C THR A 574 -2.56 30.32 -10.16
N PHE A 575 -2.29 29.04 -10.36
CA PHE A 575 -1.46 28.25 -9.44
C PHE A 575 -0.03 28.77 -9.38
N GLN A 576 0.60 29.04 -10.52
CA GLN A 576 1.94 29.62 -10.60
C GLN A 576 2.01 30.99 -9.91
N GLU A 577 1.06 31.88 -10.18
CA GLU A 577 0.96 33.20 -9.54
C GLU A 577 0.80 33.09 -8.01
N SER A 578 0.01 32.12 -7.55
CA SER A 578 -0.19 31.83 -6.13
C SER A 578 1.09 31.32 -5.46
N ALA A 579 1.82 30.40 -6.11
CA ALA A 579 3.09 29.89 -5.62
C ALA A 579 4.15 31.01 -5.51
N SER A 580 4.28 31.86 -6.53
CA SER A 580 5.18 33.04 -6.49
C SER A 580 4.78 34.03 -5.40
N CYS A 581 3.48 34.30 -5.21
CA CYS A 581 3.00 35.17 -4.15
C CYS A 581 3.33 34.60 -2.75
N PHE A 582 3.17 33.29 -2.57
CA PHE A 582 3.54 32.59 -1.34
C PHE A 582 5.04 32.67 -1.03
N LEU A 583 5.93 32.46 -2.03
CA LEU A 583 7.38 32.62 -1.84
C LEU A 583 7.75 34.03 -1.37
N ALA A 584 7.15 35.06 -1.96
CA ALA A 584 7.38 36.45 -1.56
C ALA A 584 6.92 36.74 -0.11
N LEU A 585 5.89 36.04 0.36
CA LEU A 585 5.37 36.17 1.73
C LEU A 585 6.24 35.49 2.78
N LEU A 586 6.78 34.32 2.46
CA LEU A 586 7.59 33.53 3.38
C LEU A 586 8.87 34.27 3.80
N MET A 587 9.33 35.19 2.95
CA MET A 587 10.43 36.11 3.28
C MET A 587 10.08 37.17 4.31
N ARG A 588 8.82 37.61 4.35
CA ARG A 588 8.33 38.74 5.17
C ARG A 588 7.73 38.33 6.50
N ALA A 589 7.49 37.03 6.69
CA ALA A 589 7.25 36.44 8.00
C ALA A 589 8.56 36.49 8.82
N GLU A 590 8.90 37.65 9.35
CA GLU A 590 9.96 37.79 10.36
C GLU A 590 9.51 37.13 11.68
N PRO A 591 10.44 36.64 12.51
CA PRO A 591 10.12 36.03 13.79
C PRO A 591 9.74 37.12 14.80
N ALA A 592 8.52 37.65 14.68
CA ALA A 592 7.87 38.41 15.75
C ALA A 592 7.23 37.48 16.81
N ASP A 593 7.16 36.19 16.51
CA ASP A 593 6.59 35.14 17.37
C ASP A 593 7.68 34.51 18.24
N SER A 594 7.56 34.64 19.56
CA SER A 594 8.44 33.98 20.54
C SER A 594 8.40 32.45 20.46
N GLU A 595 7.34 31.89 19.86
CA GLU A 595 7.12 30.44 19.74
C GLU A 595 7.31 29.91 18.31
N MET A 596 7.69 30.75 17.34
CA MET A 596 8.00 30.38 15.94
C MET A 596 6.89 29.59 15.21
N ARG A 597 5.63 29.64 15.67
CA ARG A 597 4.52 28.82 15.13
C ARG A 597 4.21 29.18 13.69
N LEU A 598 4.16 30.47 13.38
CA LEU A 598 3.90 30.95 12.02
C LEU A 598 5.01 30.50 11.05
N CYS A 599 6.27 30.53 11.51
CA CYS A 599 7.41 30.09 10.74
C CYS A 599 7.32 28.58 10.45
N GLN A 600 7.01 27.77 11.47
CA GLN A 600 6.82 26.33 11.31
C GLN A 600 5.72 26.00 10.29
N GLN A 601 4.56 26.64 10.38
CA GLN A 601 3.44 26.40 9.45
C GLN A 601 3.78 26.86 8.02
N SER A 602 4.49 27.98 7.87
CA SER A 602 4.96 28.45 6.57
C SER A 602 5.94 27.45 5.91
N LEU A 603 6.86 26.89 6.69
CA LEU A 603 7.83 25.90 6.20
C LEU A 603 7.16 24.56 5.85
N LEU A 604 6.15 24.13 6.62
CA LEU A 604 5.35 22.94 6.30
C LEU A 604 4.59 23.15 4.98
N CYS A 605 3.95 24.30 4.81
CA CYS A 605 3.28 24.68 3.56
C CYS A 605 4.26 24.68 2.37
N PHE A 606 5.47 25.22 2.55
CA PHE A 606 6.52 25.19 1.52
C PHE A 606 6.97 23.77 1.17
N THR A 607 7.16 22.90 2.18
CA THR A 607 7.57 21.50 1.97
C THR A 607 6.52 20.76 1.13
N LEU A 608 5.24 20.88 1.50
CA LEU A 608 4.13 20.26 0.78
C LEU A 608 3.94 20.83 -0.63
N LEU A 609 4.17 22.14 -0.82
CA LEU A 609 4.14 22.76 -2.14
C LEU A 609 5.21 22.16 -3.06
N CYS A 610 6.44 22.00 -2.57
CA CYS A 610 7.51 21.35 -3.33
C CYS A 610 7.14 19.91 -3.70
N GLU A 611 6.68 19.11 -2.73
CA GLU A 611 6.28 17.71 -2.96
C GLU A 611 5.12 17.61 -3.97
N SER A 612 4.13 18.52 -3.90
CA SER A 612 2.97 18.51 -4.81
C SER A 612 3.35 18.95 -6.23
N LEU A 613 4.23 19.96 -6.36
CA LEU A 613 4.80 20.41 -7.64
C LEU A 613 5.57 19.29 -8.34
N ASP A 614 6.38 18.54 -7.60
CA ASP A 614 7.20 17.47 -8.15
C ASP A 614 6.35 16.28 -8.60
N ALA A 615 5.29 15.96 -7.86
CA ALA A 615 4.44 14.79 -8.13
C ALA A 615 3.35 15.03 -9.19
N THR A 616 2.86 16.27 -9.33
CA THR A 616 1.59 16.55 -10.04
C THR A 616 1.73 17.55 -11.18
N TYR A 617 2.71 18.46 -11.16
CA TYR A 617 2.78 19.59 -12.11
C TYR A 617 4.18 19.82 -12.72
N PRO A 618 4.65 18.91 -13.61
CA PRO A 618 6.00 18.99 -14.19
C PRO A 618 6.27 20.27 -15.00
N PHE A 619 5.23 20.87 -15.59
CA PHE A 619 5.36 22.09 -16.41
C PHE A 619 5.58 23.37 -15.57
N VAL A 620 5.07 23.40 -14.33
CA VAL A 620 5.15 24.59 -13.44
C VAL A 620 6.34 24.50 -12.49
N SER A 621 6.82 23.30 -12.20
CA SER A 621 7.91 23.07 -11.25
C SER A 621 9.24 23.68 -11.72
N ALA A 622 9.59 23.56 -13.01
CA ALA A 622 10.82 24.16 -13.57
C ALA A 622 10.90 25.70 -13.40
N PRO A 623 9.90 26.51 -13.81
CA PRO A 623 9.93 27.96 -13.58
C PRO A 623 9.85 28.33 -12.10
N PHE A 624 9.18 27.54 -11.27
CA PHE A 624 9.13 27.75 -9.82
C PHE A 624 10.52 27.65 -9.17
N TYR A 625 11.25 26.56 -9.42
CA TYR A 625 12.59 26.38 -8.84
C TYR A 625 13.62 27.35 -9.43
N THR A 626 13.43 27.76 -10.69
CA THR A 626 14.23 28.83 -11.30
C THR A 626 14.01 30.17 -10.58
N SER A 627 12.76 30.55 -10.31
CA SER A 627 12.44 31.77 -9.52
C SER A 627 12.93 31.66 -8.07
N LEU A 628 12.86 30.47 -7.45
CA LEU A 628 13.41 30.23 -6.11
C LEU A 628 14.91 30.58 -6.05
N ARG A 629 15.65 30.19 -7.10
CA ARG A 629 17.08 30.46 -7.23
C ARG A 629 17.39 31.92 -7.56
N GLU A 630 16.73 32.47 -8.58
CA GLU A 630 17.09 33.78 -9.16
C GLU A 630 16.48 34.97 -8.41
N GLU A 631 15.22 34.86 -8.00
CA GLU A 631 14.45 35.95 -7.39
C GLU A 631 14.37 35.83 -5.86
N HIS A 632 14.38 34.59 -5.35
CA HIS A 632 14.19 34.29 -3.93
C HIS A 632 15.43 33.64 -3.26
N GLN A 633 16.64 33.87 -3.79
CA GLN A 633 17.91 33.43 -3.20
C GLN A 633 18.04 33.68 -1.67
N PRO A 634 17.58 34.82 -1.10
CA PRO A 634 17.63 35.03 0.35
C PRO A 634 16.81 34.02 1.16
N LEU A 635 15.76 33.45 0.56
CA LEU A 635 14.97 32.39 1.17
C LEU A 635 15.78 31.11 1.31
N LEU A 636 16.44 30.69 0.23
CA LEU A 636 17.28 29.50 0.21
C LEU A 636 18.41 29.62 1.25
N ASN A 637 19.03 30.80 1.34
CA ASN A 637 20.01 31.11 2.38
C ASN A 637 19.41 31.03 3.81
N ARG A 638 18.18 31.52 4.01
CA ARG A 638 17.48 31.41 5.30
C ARG A 638 17.19 29.95 5.66
N LEU A 639 16.75 29.13 4.70
CA LEU A 639 16.50 27.69 4.90
C LEU A 639 17.77 26.95 5.30
N LEU A 640 18.88 27.28 4.64
CA LEU A 640 20.20 26.74 4.96
C LEU A 640 20.67 27.15 6.36
N GLN A 641 20.62 28.45 6.69
CA GLN A 641 21.02 28.94 8.01
C GLN A 641 20.12 28.40 9.12
N GLY A 642 18.80 28.30 8.89
CA GLY A 642 17.85 27.69 9.84
C GLY A 642 18.10 26.20 10.07
N SER A 643 18.59 25.50 9.05
CA SER A 643 19.02 24.09 9.16
C SER A 643 20.34 23.91 9.91
N ILE A 644 21.13 24.97 10.08
CA ILE A 644 22.49 24.93 10.64
C ILE A 644 22.57 25.68 12.00
N SER A 645 21.51 26.37 12.39
CA SER A 645 21.45 27.15 13.63
C SER A 645 21.28 26.26 14.87
N GLU A 646 22.22 26.38 15.82
CA GLU A 646 22.03 25.92 17.19
C GLU A 646 21.29 27.02 17.96
N GLN A 647 19.95 26.95 18.02
CA GLN A 647 19.25 27.81 18.98
C GLN A 647 19.50 27.28 20.40
N PRO A 648 19.80 28.14 21.39
CA PRO A 648 19.91 27.70 22.76
C PRO A 648 18.54 27.20 23.21
N ALA A 649 18.48 25.94 23.65
CA ALA A 649 17.37 25.49 24.47
C ALA A 649 17.18 26.54 25.58
N LEU A 650 15.98 27.11 25.70
CA LEU A 650 15.61 28.04 26.77
C LEU A 650 15.88 27.37 28.12
N GLN A 651 17.09 27.57 28.63
CA GLN A 651 17.56 27.01 29.89
C GLN A 651 17.28 28.05 30.96
N GLY A 652 16.11 27.93 31.59
CA GLY A 652 15.67 28.79 32.69
C GLY A 652 14.69 28.08 33.61
N ALA A 653 15.22 27.61 34.74
CA ALA A 653 14.54 27.05 35.93
C ALA A 653 14.06 25.59 35.87
N ALA A 654 14.93 24.71 36.38
CA ALA A 654 14.66 23.32 36.68
C ALA A 654 13.68 23.15 37.86
N MET A 655 12.69 22.26 37.70
CA MET A 655 12.43 21.07 38.55
C MET A 655 10.99 20.61 38.35
N GLU A 656 10.79 19.57 37.54
CA GLU A 656 10.20 18.29 37.94
C GLU A 656 9.97 17.43 36.69
N ALA A 657 10.48 16.20 36.74
CA ALA A 657 10.48 15.26 35.63
C ALA A 657 9.06 14.97 35.12
N LYS A 658 8.74 15.42 33.89
CA LYS A 658 7.57 15.00 33.13
C LYS A 658 8.00 14.38 31.80
N SER A 659 7.24 13.36 31.42
CA SER A 659 7.50 12.29 30.47
C SER A 659 7.75 12.72 29.02
N ALA A 660 8.58 11.94 28.33
CA ALA A 660 9.11 12.12 26.99
C ALA A 660 8.11 11.94 25.82
N HIS A 661 6.92 12.54 25.86
CA HIS A 661 5.95 12.46 24.74
C HIS A 661 5.37 13.78 24.24
N ASP A 662 5.90 14.93 24.67
CA ASP A 662 5.65 16.20 24.00
C ASP A 662 7.00 16.81 23.58
N GLN A 663 7.42 16.47 22.36
CA GLN A 663 8.48 17.21 21.66
C GLN A 663 7.86 17.68 20.35
N SER A 664 7.33 18.90 20.34
CA SER A 664 7.11 19.62 19.09
C SER A 664 8.42 19.56 18.27
N PRO A 665 8.38 19.25 16.96
CA PRO A 665 9.60 19.10 16.17
C PRO A 665 10.44 20.37 16.33
N HIS A 666 11.73 20.20 16.59
CA HIS A 666 12.62 21.34 16.78
C HIS A 666 12.54 22.18 15.50
N VAL A 667 12.43 23.51 15.60
CA VAL A 667 12.22 24.40 14.44
C VAL A 667 13.27 24.16 13.35
N ALA A 668 14.50 23.83 13.76
CA ALA A 668 15.60 23.45 12.86
C ALA A 668 15.31 22.18 12.03
N ASP A 669 14.55 21.20 12.52
CA ASP A 669 14.15 19.99 11.79
C ASP A 669 13.20 20.33 10.65
N VAL A 670 12.29 21.28 10.89
CA VAL A 670 11.33 21.78 9.89
C VAL A 670 12.05 22.57 8.79
N PHE A 671 13.07 23.38 9.16
CA PHE A 671 13.94 24.02 8.17
C PHE A 671 14.69 23.00 7.29
N THR A 672 15.16 21.90 7.89
CA THR A 672 15.87 20.85 7.15
C THR A 672 14.94 20.05 6.24
N ALA A 673 13.69 19.81 6.65
CA ALA A 673 12.67 19.21 5.80
C ALA A 673 12.38 20.11 4.58
N ALA A 674 12.17 21.41 4.80
CA ALA A 674 11.92 22.38 3.73
C ALA A 674 13.11 22.47 2.75
N LEU A 675 14.35 22.53 3.27
CA LEU A 675 15.54 22.54 2.43
C LEU A 675 15.68 21.23 1.64
N ALA A 676 15.40 20.08 2.26
CA ALA A 676 15.45 18.79 1.59
C ALA A 676 14.41 18.70 0.45
N ALA A 677 13.19 19.19 0.64
CA ALA A 677 12.17 19.19 -0.40
C ALA A 677 12.55 20.08 -1.61
N ALA A 678 13.16 21.24 -1.36
CA ALA A 678 13.67 22.12 -2.42
C ALA A 678 14.83 21.48 -3.22
N CYS A 679 15.68 20.69 -2.58
CA CYS A 679 16.85 20.07 -3.21
C CYS A 679 16.59 18.67 -3.77
N SER A 680 15.55 17.96 -3.35
CA SER A 680 15.32 16.56 -3.74
C SER A 680 15.07 16.45 -5.24
N ILE A 681 15.98 15.82 -5.97
CA ILE A 681 15.94 15.74 -7.44
C ILE A 681 14.93 14.65 -7.85
N PRO A 682 13.89 14.97 -8.66
CA PRO A 682 12.89 14.00 -9.13
C PRO A 682 13.47 13.05 -10.19
N LEU A 683 12.79 11.91 -10.37
CA LEU A 683 13.24 10.76 -11.16
C LEU A 683 12.99 10.87 -12.66
N GLU A 684 11.96 11.61 -13.05
CA GLU A 684 11.59 11.80 -14.45
C GLU A 684 12.52 12.84 -15.10
N ARG A 685 13.08 12.47 -16.26
CA ARG A 685 13.95 13.36 -17.04
C ARG A 685 13.12 14.48 -17.66
N ASN A 686 13.01 15.59 -16.94
CA ASN A 686 12.19 16.75 -17.31
C ASN A 686 12.91 18.05 -16.90
N SER A 687 12.37 19.20 -17.36
CA SER A 687 12.93 20.52 -17.05
C SER A 687 12.97 20.85 -15.55
N CYS A 688 12.20 20.16 -14.71
CA CYS A 688 12.23 20.31 -13.26
C CYS A 688 13.52 19.75 -12.65
N GLN A 689 13.99 18.61 -13.16
CA GLN A 689 15.22 17.96 -12.70
C GLN A 689 16.42 18.91 -12.81
N GLU A 690 16.58 19.56 -13.96
CA GLU A 690 17.64 20.55 -14.20
C GLU A 690 17.54 21.74 -13.25
N ALA A 691 16.34 22.31 -13.08
CA ALA A 691 16.12 23.45 -12.20
C ALA A 691 16.44 23.11 -10.74
N LYS A 692 16.06 21.93 -10.26
CA LYS A 692 16.38 21.45 -8.91
C LYS A 692 17.84 21.09 -8.72
N GLN A 693 18.48 20.51 -9.73
CA GLN A 693 19.93 20.27 -9.70
C GLN A 693 20.69 21.58 -9.56
N GLN A 694 20.23 22.65 -10.22
CA GLN A 694 20.80 23.99 -10.07
C GLN A 694 20.59 24.59 -8.66
N VAL A 695 19.41 24.38 -8.04
CA VAL A 695 19.16 24.76 -6.64
C VAL A 695 20.08 23.96 -5.70
N ALA A 696 20.21 22.65 -5.90
CA ALA A 696 21.10 21.79 -5.12
C ALA A 696 22.58 22.18 -5.28
N GLN A 697 23.00 22.59 -6.48
CA GLN A 697 24.35 23.10 -6.74
C GLN A 697 24.62 24.37 -5.92
N GLU A 698 23.69 25.32 -5.90
CA GLU A 698 23.84 26.56 -5.12
C GLU A 698 23.92 26.29 -3.61
N VAL A 699 23.06 25.39 -3.09
CA VAL A 699 23.12 24.97 -1.69
C VAL A 699 24.47 24.30 -1.37
N ALA A 700 24.98 23.47 -2.27
CA ALA A 700 26.28 22.81 -2.12
C ALA A 700 27.43 23.82 -2.11
N GLU A 701 27.43 24.81 -3.00
CA GLU A 701 28.42 25.89 -3.02
C GLU A 701 28.39 26.70 -1.72
N LYS A 702 27.20 27.04 -1.21
CA LYS A 702 27.02 27.75 0.06
C LYS A 702 27.48 26.95 1.27
N LEU A 703 27.22 25.64 1.31
CA LEU A 703 27.74 24.74 2.36
C LEU A 703 29.27 24.70 2.41
N MET A 704 29.91 24.97 1.27
CA MET A 704 31.37 25.03 1.13
C MET A 704 31.95 26.43 1.41
N GLU A 705 31.12 27.49 1.47
CA GLU A 705 31.54 28.84 1.87
C GLU A 705 31.79 28.91 3.40
N GLY A 706 32.99 29.37 3.81
CA GLY A 706 33.32 29.62 5.23
C GLY A 706 33.95 28.43 5.99
N GLU A 707 35.11 27.94 5.51
CA GLU A 707 35.98 26.96 6.20
C GLU A 707 35.27 25.70 6.75
N SER A 708 34.36 25.08 5.98
CA SER A 708 33.71 23.79 6.30
C SER A 708 32.89 23.77 7.61
N GLN A 709 32.71 24.90 8.31
CA GLN A 709 31.97 24.93 9.58
C GLN A 709 30.47 24.68 9.37
N GLN A 710 29.90 25.21 8.29
CA GLN A 710 28.49 25.03 7.94
C GLN A 710 28.19 23.56 7.61
N LEU A 711 29.00 22.95 6.74
CA LEU A 711 28.91 21.52 6.42
C LEU A 711 29.14 20.66 7.67
N GLY A 712 30.11 21.00 8.52
CA GLY A 712 30.39 20.27 9.76
C GLY A 712 29.21 20.26 10.75
N ARG A 713 28.44 21.36 10.82
CA ARG A 713 27.20 21.45 11.61
C ARG A 713 26.07 20.64 10.99
N LEU A 714 25.88 20.70 9.68
CA LEU A 714 24.88 19.89 8.97
C LEU A 714 25.15 18.39 9.14
N LEU A 715 26.41 17.96 9.00
CA LEU A 715 26.83 16.57 9.25
C LEU A 715 26.56 16.13 10.69
N GLY A 716 26.68 17.03 11.66
CA GLY A 716 26.35 16.72 13.05
C GLY A 716 24.89 16.41 13.32
N ARG A 717 24.00 16.74 12.37
CA ARG A 717 22.58 16.45 12.46
C ARG A 717 22.18 15.09 11.88
N LEU A 718 23.10 14.38 11.24
CA LEU A 718 22.86 12.99 10.81
C LEU A 718 22.61 12.06 12.01
N ASP A 719 23.15 12.40 13.18
CA ASP A 719 23.03 11.62 14.40
C ASP A 719 21.67 11.86 15.13
N HIS A 720 20.82 12.76 14.62
CA HIS A 720 19.51 13.08 15.20
C HIS A 720 18.36 12.33 14.51
N PRO A 721 17.54 11.55 15.26
CA PRO A 721 16.45 10.73 14.69
C PRO A 721 15.39 11.47 13.87
N SER A 722 15.11 12.74 14.18
CA SER A 722 14.04 13.52 13.56
C SER A 722 14.40 14.12 12.20
N CYS A 723 15.70 14.31 11.91
CA CYS A 723 16.16 15.01 10.70
C CYS A 723 17.20 14.26 9.87
N SER A 724 17.72 13.11 10.33
CA SER A 724 18.76 12.33 9.64
C SER A 724 18.44 12.07 8.16
N LEU A 725 17.22 11.60 7.86
CA LEU A 725 16.76 11.33 6.49
C LEU A 725 16.78 12.59 5.61
N ASN A 726 16.32 13.72 6.12
CA ASN A 726 16.29 14.97 5.37
C ASN A 726 17.71 15.50 5.09
N VAL A 727 18.64 15.33 6.04
CA VAL A 727 20.06 15.64 5.82
C VAL A 727 20.66 14.73 4.75
N LEU A 728 20.37 13.43 4.76
CA LEU A 728 20.83 12.51 3.71
C LEU A 728 20.34 12.92 2.32
N LYS A 729 19.08 13.33 2.19
CA LYS A 729 18.52 13.84 0.92
C LYS A 729 19.26 15.09 0.42
N ILE A 730 19.56 16.03 1.31
CA ILE A 730 20.33 17.25 0.96
C ILE A 730 21.75 16.87 0.50
N LEU A 731 22.43 15.97 1.21
CA LEU A 731 23.79 15.53 0.86
C LEU A 731 23.81 14.77 -0.47
N TYR A 732 22.85 13.89 -0.70
CA TYR A 732 22.72 13.14 -1.95
C TYR A 732 22.52 14.08 -3.15
N ALA A 733 21.55 15.00 -3.08
CA ALA A 733 21.32 15.99 -4.12
C ALA A 733 22.54 16.91 -4.34
N GLY A 734 23.18 17.35 -3.25
CA GLY A 734 24.38 18.17 -3.33
C GLY A 734 25.58 17.45 -3.95
N CYS A 735 25.77 16.15 -3.67
CA CYS A 735 26.80 15.31 -4.28
C CYS A 735 26.56 15.11 -5.78
N HIS A 736 25.30 14.95 -6.19
CA HIS A 736 24.92 14.83 -7.59
C HIS A 736 25.16 16.13 -8.37
N ALA A 737 24.95 17.28 -7.72
CA ALA A 737 25.08 18.59 -8.36
C ALA A 737 26.50 19.21 -8.28
N SER A 738 27.30 18.88 -7.27
CA SER A 738 28.62 19.50 -7.03
C SER A 738 29.73 18.46 -6.78
N PRO A 739 30.66 18.29 -7.74
CA PRO A 739 31.82 17.41 -7.57
C PRO A 739 32.74 17.85 -6.42
N SER A 740 32.80 19.16 -6.14
CA SER A 740 33.63 19.72 -5.06
C SER A 740 33.15 19.33 -3.66
N LEU A 741 31.83 19.31 -3.44
CA LEU A 741 31.22 18.82 -2.21
C LEU A 741 31.48 17.32 -2.05
N CYS A 742 31.32 16.54 -3.13
CA CYS A 742 31.60 15.11 -3.15
C CYS A 742 33.04 14.80 -2.70
N GLN A 743 34.05 15.51 -3.24
CA GLN A 743 35.45 15.37 -2.83
C GLN A 743 35.69 15.69 -1.35
N HIS A 744 35.00 16.68 -0.81
CA HIS A 744 35.13 17.06 0.60
C HIS A 744 34.46 16.02 1.53
N LEU A 745 33.28 15.54 1.16
CA LEU A 745 32.53 14.51 1.89
C LEU A 745 33.25 13.17 1.91
N GLY A 746 33.86 12.76 0.80
CA GLY A 746 34.69 11.55 0.72
C GLY A 746 35.83 11.52 1.74
N ARG A 747 36.38 12.70 2.10
CA ARG A 747 37.44 12.86 3.11
C ARG A 747 36.93 13.02 4.54
N SER A 748 35.63 13.19 4.74
CA SER A 748 35.02 13.47 6.04
C SER A 748 34.82 12.20 6.86
N GLN A 749 35.68 11.96 7.86
CA GLN A 749 35.54 10.83 8.78
C GLN A 749 34.22 10.86 9.57
N ARG A 750 33.66 12.06 9.81
CA ARG A 750 32.39 12.23 10.53
C ARG A 750 31.22 11.66 9.73
N LEU A 751 31.13 11.97 8.43
CA LEU A 751 30.09 11.42 7.56
C LEU A 751 30.13 9.90 7.57
N TRP A 752 31.31 9.32 7.40
CA TRP A 752 31.49 7.86 7.43
C TRP A 752 31.01 7.25 8.74
N GLY A 753 31.34 7.85 9.88
CA GLY A 753 30.87 7.42 11.19
C GLY A 753 29.34 7.40 11.30
N SER A 754 28.69 8.51 10.92
CA SER A 754 27.23 8.63 10.97
C SER A 754 26.52 7.68 9.99
N LEU A 755 27.04 7.48 8.76
CA LEU A 755 26.48 6.53 7.80
C LEU A 755 26.56 5.09 8.32
N MET A 756 27.66 4.69 8.96
CA MET A 756 27.78 3.36 9.55
C MET A 756 26.83 3.18 10.74
N GLN A 757 26.63 4.20 11.58
CA GLN A 757 25.66 4.15 12.68
C GLN A 757 24.22 4.01 12.17
N LEU A 758 23.88 4.69 11.07
CA LEU A 758 22.58 4.56 10.41
C LEU A 758 22.39 3.16 9.81
N LEU A 759 23.38 2.61 9.08
CA LEU A 759 23.30 1.26 8.52
C LEU A 759 23.23 0.17 9.60
N LYS A 760 23.86 0.37 10.76
CA LYS A 760 23.79 -0.57 11.89
C LYS A 760 22.52 -0.43 12.74
N GLY A 761 21.69 0.58 12.49
CA GLY A 761 20.49 0.85 13.29
C GLY A 761 20.79 1.32 14.71
N GLU A 762 21.94 1.96 14.94
CA GLU A 762 22.35 2.45 16.27
C GLU A 762 21.63 3.74 16.69
N ILE A 763 20.97 4.43 15.74
CA ILE A 763 20.20 5.65 15.98
C ILE A 763 18.72 5.27 16.23
N PRO A 764 18.12 5.66 17.37
CA PRO A 764 16.78 5.22 17.73
C PRO A 764 15.69 5.93 16.90
N MET A 765 15.22 5.28 15.85
CA MET A 765 14.18 5.78 14.94
C MET A 765 12.99 4.81 14.83
N ALA A 766 11.87 5.29 14.29
CA ALA A 766 10.75 4.41 13.92
C ALA A 766 11.16 3.47 12.77
N GLU A 767 10.69 2.22 12.76
CA GLU A 767 11.10 1.19 11.79
C GLU A 767 11.01 1.65 10.32
N VAL A 768 9.96 2.40 9.94
CA VAL A 768 9.77 2.93 8.58
C VAL A 768 10.82 3.99 8.23
N ALA A 769 11.07 4.93 9.15
CA ALA A 769 12.07 5.97 8.95
C ALA A 769 13.49 5.39 8.93
N GLN A 770 13.74 4.34 9.71
CA GLN A 770 15.02 3.62 9.74
C GLN A 770 15.31 2.96 8.39
N GLY A 771 14.33 2.27 7.81
CA GLY A 771 14.49 1.67 6.47
C GLY A 771 14.84 2.71 5.40
N ALA A 772 14.10 3.82 5.35
CA ALA A 772 14.36 4.90 4.40
C ALA A 772 15.73 5.58 4.59
N ALA A 773 16.18 5.74 5.84
CA ALA A 773 17.50 6.31 6.13
C ALA A 773 18.65 5.35 5.77
N CYS A 774 18.48 4.03 6.01
CA CYS A 774 19.44 3.02 5.55
C CYS A 774 19.54 3.00 4.03
N GLU A 775 18.40 3.04 3.34
CA GLU A 775 18.33 3.10 1.87
C GLU A 775 19.05 4.34 1.32
N ALA A 776 18.71 5.54 1.83
CA ALA A 776 19.37 6.79 1.42
C ALA A 776 20.88 6.79 1.73
N SER A 777 21.30 6.12 2.82
CA SER A 777 22.72 5.96 3.16
C SER A 777 23.45 5.08 2.13
N LEU A 778 22.86 3.96 1.71
CA LEU A 778 23.43 3.08 0.69
C LEU A 778 23.57 3.79 -0.66
N TYR A 779 22.56 4.57 -1.08
CA TYR A 779 22.63 5.37 -2.30
C TYR A 779 23.70 6.46 -2.25
N LEU A 780 23.81 7.19 -1.13
CA LEU A 780 24.86 8.19 -0.96
C LEU A 780 26.26 7.56 -1.03
N LEU A 781 26.44 6.37 -0.43
CA LEU A 781 27.70 5.63 -0.52
C LEU A 781 28.03 5.18 -1.94
N ALA A 782 27.04 4.70 -2.69
CA ALA A 782 27.23 4.29 -4.07
C ALA A 782 27.59 5.49 -4.96
N LEU A 783 26.88 6.62 -4.80
CA LEU A 783 27.16 7.87 -5.51
C LEU A 783 28.57 8.41 -5.19
N LEU A 784 28.98 8.42 -3.92
CA LEU A 784 30.33 8.82 -3.52
C LEU A 784 31.40 7.91 -4.14
N THR A 785 31.16 6.60 -4.16
CA THR A 785 32.10 5.63 -4.77
C THR A 785 32.25 5.89 -6.27
N LEU A 786 31.13 6.08 -6.96
CA LEU A 786 31.09 6.38 -8.40
C LEU A 786 31.78 7.71 -8.73
N GLN A 787 31.44 8.78 -8.03
CA GLN A 787 31.95 10.14 -8.32
C GLN A 787 33.41 10.35 -7.91
N LEU A 788 33.88 9.67 -6.85
CA LEU A 788 35.27 9.78 -6.39
C LEU A 788 36.22 8.81 -7.09
N GLN A 789 35.68 7.81 -7.80
CA GLN A 789 36.43 6.70 -8.40
C GLN A 789 37.41 6.05 -7.39
N ALA A 790 37.00 5.97 -6.13
CA ALA A 790 37.83 5.49 -5.03
C ALA A 790 37.00 4.64 -4.06
N SER A 791 37.62 3.60 -3.50
CA SER A 791 36.97 2.73 -2.53
C SER A 791 36.70 3.47 -1.20
N PRO A 792 35.59 3.18 -0.50
CA PRO A 792 35.37 3.68 0.84
C PRO A 792 36.50 3.26 1.80
N PRO A 793 36.75 3.99 2.90
CA PRO A 793 37.90 3.75 3.80
C PRO A 793 37.89 2.38 4.51
N ARG A 794 36.76 1.68 4.52
CA ARG A 794 36.58 0.31 5.07
C ARG A 794 35.66 -0.52 4.17
N PRO A 795 36.14 -0.97 3.00
CA PRO A 795 35.28 -1.62 2.01
C PRO A 795 34.74 -2.96 2.52
N GLU A 796 35.52 -3.71 3.30
CA GLU A 796 35.10 -5.01 3.87
C GLU A 796 33.88 -4.87 4.82
N GLU A 797 33.86 -3.84 5.67
CA GLU A 797 32.75 -3.58 6.60
C GLU A 797 31.47 -3.18 5.83
N VAL A 798 31.62 -2.39 4.76
CA VAL A 798 30.51 -1.96 3.90
C VAL A 798 29.96 -3.13 3.08
N VAL A 799 30.82 -3.98 2.53
CA VAL A 799 30.42 -5.19 1.80
C VAL A 799 29.66 -6.13 2.72
N THR A 800 30.15 -6.37 3.93
CA THR A 800 29.48 -7.25 4.91
C THR A 800 28.07 -6.74 5.22
N LEU A 801 27.93 -5.44 5.51
CA LEU A 801 26.61 -4.84 5.80
C LEU A 801 25.67 -4.88 4.58
N ALA A 802 26.17 -4.60 3.38
CA ALA A 802 25.36 -4.66 2.17
C ALA A 802 24.89 -6.10 1.87
N VAL A 803 25.75 -7.10 2.07
CA VAL A 803 25.39 -8.52 1.95
C VAL A 803 24.38 -8.93 3.03
N ASP A 804 24.55 -8.49 4.27
CA ASP A 804 23.56 -8.72 5.34
C ASP A 804 22.19 -8.15 4.98
N PHE A 805 22.14 -6.97 4.38
CA PHE A 805 20.90 -6.38 3.90
C PHE A 805 20.28 -7.17 2.76
N ILE A 806 21.06 -7.65 1.80
CA ILE A 806 20.57 -8.50 0.70
C ILE A 806 19.99 -9.81 1.23
N THR A 807 20.67 -10.44 2.20
CA THR A 807 20.31 -11.77 2.70
C THR A 807 19.21 -11.77 3.75
N HIS A 808 19.10 -10.73 4.59
CA HIS A 808 18.20 -10.71 5.74
C HIS A 808 17.07 -9.66 5.66
N SER A 809 17.12 -8.68 4.74
CA SER A 809 16.08 -7.64 4.65
C SER A 809 14.87 -8.11 3.82
N PRO A 810 13.64 -7.96 4.33
CA PRO A 810 12.42 -8.20 3.56
C PRO A 810 12.02 -6.99 2.68
N VAL A 811 12.77 -5.88 2.73
CA VAL A 811 12.43 -4.61 2.05
C VAL A 811 13.16 -4.53 0.72
N VAL A 812 12.42 -4.68 -0.39
CA VAL A 812 12.96 -4.75 -1.76
C VAL A 812 13.80 -3.52 -2.14
N SER A 813 13.37 -2.31 -1.79
CA SER A 813 14.10 -1.08 -2.12
C SER A 813 15.48 -1.02 -1.46
N LEU A 814 15.56 -1.47 -0.21
CA LEU A 814 16.80 -1.52 0.56
C LEU A 814 17.76 -2.60 0.03
N VAL A 815 17.21 -3.74 -0.41
CA VAL A 815 17.99 -4.80 -1.08
C VAL A 815 18.52 -4.31 -2.43
N GLY A 816 17.72 -3.57 -3.21
CA GLY A 816 18.14 -2.93 -4.45
C GLY A 816 19.27 -1.92 -4.25
N ALA A 817 19.17 -1.04 -3.25
CA ALA A 817 20.21 -0.07 -2.92
C ALA A 817 21.54 -0.74 -2.49
N ALA A 818 21.44 -1.84 -1.72
CA ALA A 818 22.62 -2.62 -1.31
C ALA A 818 23.28 -3.33 -2.51
N ALA A 819 22.48 -3.91 -3.40
CA ALA A 819 22.97 -4.53 -4.64
C ALA A 819 23.67 -3.52 -5.56
N PHE A 820 23.11 -2.31 -5.68
CA PHE A 820 23.74 -1.24 -6.45
C PHE A 820 25.10 -0.86 -5.88
N LEU A 821 25.20 -0.66 -4.56
CA LEU A 821 26.48 -0.36 -3.90
C LEU A 821 27.52 -1.46 -4.12
N LEU A 822 27.14 -2.74 -3.98
CA LEU A 822 28.06 -3.86 -4.23
C LEU A 822 28.55 -3.87 -5.69
N THR A 823 27.67 -3.55 -6.64
CA THR A 823 28.04 -3.45 -8.07
C THR A 823 29.08 -2.37 -8.28
N GLN A 824 28.90 -1.19 -7.68
CA GLN A 824 29.87 -0.09 -7.75
C GLN A 824 31.21 -0.47 -7.09
N LEU A 825 31.18 -1.15 -5.94
CA LEU A 825 32.41 -1.60 -5.26
C LEU A 825 33.17 -2.65 -6.08
N SER A 826 32.46 -3.57 -6.73
CA SER A 826 33.05 -4.56 -7.64
C SER A 826 33.78 -3.92 -8.80
N GLN A 827 33.17 -2.90 -9.43
CA GLN A 827 33.76 -2.17 -10.55
C GLN A 827 35.08 -1.46 -10.17
N HIS A 828 35.26 -1.14 -8.88
CA HIS A 828 36.46 -0.51 -8.35
C HIS A 828 37.43 -1.49 -7.66
N GLY A 829 37.30 -2.80 -7.93
CA GLY A 829 38.30 -3.80 -7.55
C GLY A 829 38.21 -4.30 -6.10
N VAL A 830 37.08 -4.08 -5.42
CA VAL A 830 36.80 -4.73 -4.13
C VAL A 830 36.38 -6.18 -4.39
N ALA A 831 37.14 -7.14 -3.87
CA ALA A 831 36.82 -8.55 -4.02
C ALA A 831 35.49 -8.89 -3.33
N LEU A 832 34.53 -9.41 -4.09
CA LEU A 832 33.24 -9.90 -3.59
C LEU A 832 33.28 -11.43 -3.55
N GLU A 833 33.31 -12.00 -2.35
CA GLU A 833 33.09 -13.44 -2.15
C GLU A 833 31.59 -13.67 -1.91
N LEU A 834 30.81 -13.83 -2.99
CA LEU A 834 29.37 -14.09 -2.91
C LEU A 834 29.07 -15.56 -3.25
N GLY A 835 28.23 -16.21 -2.45
CA GLY A 835 27.71 -17.55 -2.74
C GLY A 835 26.72 -17.56 -3.92
N GLY A 836 26.53 -18.70 -4.58
CA GLY A 836 25.62 -18.82 -5.73
C GLY A 836 24.17 -18.40 -5.46
N GLU A 837 23.65 -18.66 -4.25
CA GLU A 837 22.33 -18.19 -3.80
C GLU A 837 22.28 -16.67 -3.56
N GLU A 838 23.40 -16.06 -3.17
CA GLU A 838 23.50 -14.61 -2.92
C GLU A 838 23.58 -13.83 -4.24
N ILE A 839 24.35 -14.33 -5.21
CA ILE A 839 24.43 -13.77 -6.58
C ILE A 839 23.05 -13.82 -7.25
N LEU A 840 22.29 -14.89 -7.04
CA LEU A 840 20.93 -15.06 -7.53
C LEU A 840 19.96 -14.02 -6.95
N LEU A 841 20.05 -13.77 -5.63
CA LEU A 841 19.24 -12.78 -4.94
C LEU A 841 19.61 -11.36 -5.39
N VAL A 842 20.90 -11.08 -5.60
CA VAL A 842 21.40 -9.82 -6.16
C VAL A 842 20.90 -9.61 -7.59
N ALA A 843 20.99 -10.61 -8.47
CA ALA A 843 20.56 -10.49 -9.86
C ALA A 843 19.03 -10.35 -9.98
N THR A 844 18.27 -11.13 -9.21
CA THR A 844 16.80 -11.03 -9.19
C THR A 844 16.37 -9.67 -8.68
N ASN A 845 16.99 -9.16 -7.60
CA ASN A 845 16.64 -7.86 -7.03
C ASN A 845 17.15 -6.68 -7.86
N ALA A 846 18.29 -6.79 -8.54
CA ALA A 846 18.78 -5.78 -9.48
C ALA A 846 17.88 -5.65 -10.72
N LEU A 847 17.27 -6.76 -11.15
CA LEU A 847 16.29 -6.78 -12.26
C LEU A 847 14.87 -6.35 -11.84
N THR A 848 14.59 -6.24 -10.53
CA THR A 848 13.31 -5.76 -9.98
C THR A 848 13.44 -4.44 -9.22
N ALA A 849 14.64 -3.86 -9.13
CA ALA A 849 14.86 -2.57 -8.50
C ALA A 849 14.39 -1.45 -9.45
N PRO A 850 13.82 -0.35 -8.92
CA PRO A 850 13.41 0.76 -9.75
C PRO A 850 14.56 1.27 -10.63
N ALA A 851 14.28 1.68 -11.87
CA ALA A 851 15.24 2.20 -12.86
C ALA A 851 16.04 3.45 -12.39
N GLU A 852 15.68 3.99 -11.23
CA GLU A 852 16.08 5.25 -10.60
C GLU A 852 17.59 5.39 -10.28
N VAL A 853 18.37 4.33 -10.47
CA VAL A 853 19.73 4.20 -9.92
C VAL A 853 20.81 4.13 -11.01
N TRP A 854 20.45 4.00 -12.29
CA TRP A 854 21.40 3.65 -13.36
C TRP A 854 21.82 4.81 -14.27
N ASP A 855 21.30 6.03 -14.08
CA ASP A 855 21.66 7.18 -14.92
C ASP A 855 22.95 7.86 -14.41
N GLY A 856 24.06 7.10 -14.46
CA GLY A 856 25.42 7.60 -14.34
C GLY A 856 26.10 7.50 -15.71
N ASP A 857 26.36 8.65 -16.31
CA ASP A 857 26.96 8.81 -17.64
C ASP A 857 28.20 7.90 -17.87
N ARG A 858 28.16 7.20 -19.00
CA ARG A 858 29.28 6.62 -19.78
C ARG A 858 30.38 5.84 -19.03
N SER A 859 30.24 4.50 -19.01
CA SER A 859 31.31 3.53 -19.37
C SER A 859 31.07 2.07 -18.93
N ALA A 860 29.86 1.64 -18.59
CA ALA A 860 29.57 0.22 -18.33
C ALA A 860 29.53 -0.65 -19.61
N GLY A 861 30.19 -0.22 -20.67
CA GLY A 861 30.48 -1.04 -21.83
C GLY A 861 31.72 -1.87 -21.56
N SER A 862 31.55 -3.19 -21.61
CA SER A 862 32.59 -4.23 -21.49
C SER A 862 32.97 -4.64 -20.07
N HIS A 863 33.03 -5.96 -19.86
CA HIS A 863 33.51 -6.69 -18.69
C HIS A 863 32.46 -7.09 -17.63
N THR A 864 31.40 -7.78 -18.08
CA THR A 864 30.71 -8.81 -17.26
C THR A 864 31.32 -10.20 -17.50
N GLU A 865 32.64 -10.29 -17.73
CA GLU A 865 33.29 -11.56 -18.09
C GLU A 865 33.75 -12.39 -16.87
N ASP A 866 33.83 -11.80 -15.67
CA ASP A 866 34.40 -12.44 -14.46
C ASP A 866 33.36 -12.81 -13.38
N MET A 867 32.14 -13.20 -13.78
CA MET A 867 31.16 -13.79 -12.85
C MET A 867 31.14 -15.31 -13.03
N ALA A 868 31.67 -16.04 -12.04
CA ALA A 868 31.63 -17.50 -12.03
C ALA A 868 30.24 -18.00 -11.61
N VAL A 869 29.43 -18.46 -12.57
CA VAL A 869 28.13 -19.10 -12.33
C VAL A 869 28.32 -20.63 -12.33
N GLU A 870 27.79 -21.33 -11.32
CA GLU A 870 27.81 -22.80 -11.25
C GLU A 870 26.93 -23.45 -12.34
N GLN A 871 27.33 -24.64 -12.83
CA GLN A 871 26.61 -25.38 -13.87
C GLN A 871 25.21 -25.83 -13.41
N GLY A 872 24.18 -25.59 -14.23
CA GLY A 872 22.80 -26.08 -14.05
C GLY A 872 21.73 -25.00 -13.94
N PHE A 873 22.06 -23.73 -14.16
CA PHE A 873 21.16 -22.59 -13.96
C PHE A 873 19.98 -22.60 -14.94
N ALA A 874 20.19 -22.94 -16.21
CA ALA A 874 19.14 -22.92 -17.23
C ALA A 874 18.07 -24.00 -17.04
N ALA A 875 18.33 -25.01 -16.19
CA ALA A 875 17.38 -26.05 -15.83
C ALA A 875 16.62 -25.77 -14.52
N SER A 876 16.93 -24.65 -13.85
CA SER A 876 16.28 -24.26 -12.59
C SER A 876 14.90 -23.65 -12.81
N GLU A 877 13.99 -23.82 -11.86
CA GLU A 877 12.71 -23.08 -11.84
C GLU A 877 12.95 -21.56 -11.79
N LEU A 878 14.09 -21.14 -11.26
CA LEU A 878 14.50 -19.75 -11.11
C LEU A 878 14.76 -19.06 -12.46
N TRP A 879 15.37 -19.76 -13.41
CA TRP A 879 15.54 -19.24 -14.78
C TRP A 879 14.19 -18.97 -15.45
N SER A 880 13.21 -19.84 -15.22
CA SER A 880 11.84 -19.61 -15.67
C SER A 880 11.22 -18.37 -15.01
N VAL A 881 11.41 -18.20 -13.69
CA VAL A 881 10.89 -17.04 -12.94
C VAL A 881 11.48 -15.72 -13.46
N VAL A 882 12.78 -15.66 -13.76
CA VAL A 882 13.42 -14.43 -14.31
C VAL A 882 12.77 -14.02 -15.63
N TRP A 883 12.55 -14.96 -16.55
CA TRP A 883 11.83 -14.67 -17.80
C TRP A 883 10.38 -14.24 -17.55
N HIS A 884 9.69 -14.81 -16.57
CA HIS A 884 8.33 -14.40 -16.20
C HIS A 884 8.29 -12.99 -15.62
N CYS A 885 9.25 -12.60 -14.79
CA CYS A 885 9.36 -11.25 -14.25
C CYS A 885 9.55 -10.22 -15.37
N ILE A 886 10.48 -10.48 -16.29
CA ILE A 886 10.72 -9.60 -17.45
C ILE A 886 9.47 -9.54 -18.36
N ALA A 887 8.79 -10.67 -18.59
CA ALA A 887 7.56 -10.70 -19.37
C ALA A 887 6.44 -9.85 -18.74
N VAL A 888 6.30 -9.89 -17.41
CA VAL A 888 5.32 -9.06 -16.67
C VAL A 888 5.65 -7.58 -16.79
N VAL A 889 6.91 -7.19 -16.64
CA VAL A 889 7.35 -5.78 -16.74
C VAL A 889 7.18 -5.24 -18.15
N LEU A 890 7.47 -6.05 -19.16
CA LEU A 890 7.26 -5.70 -20.58
C LEU A 890 5.78 -5.76 -21.01
N ARG A 891 4.86 -6.02 -20.07
CA ARG A 891 3.40 -6.17 -20.23
C ARG A 891 3.03 -7.17 -21.33
N VAL A 892 3.74 -8.30 -21.35
CA VAL A 892 3.50 -9.41 -22.28
C VAL A 892 2.16 -10.07 -21.93
N GLY A 893 1.08 -9.68 -22.64
CA GLY A 893 -0.25 -10.29 -22.49
C GLY A 893 -1.43 -9.35 -22.23
N SER A 894 -1.23 -8.03 -22.09
CA SER A 894 -2.32 -7.06 -21.85
C SER A 894 -3.24 -6.79 -23.05
N ASN A 895 -3.01 -7.42 -24.21
CA ASN A 895 -3.94 -7.38 -25.35
C ASN A 895 -5.11 -8.36 -25.17
N LYS A 896 -5.87 -8.22 -24.08
CA LYS A 896 -7.18 -8.85 -23.91
C LYS A 896 -8.33 -7.94 -24.40
N ALA A 897 -8.05 -7.15 -25.44
CA ALA A 897 -9.04 -6.38 -26.21
C ALA A 897 -8.88 -6.73 -27.70
N ALA A 898 -9.25 -7.96 -28.05
CA ALA A 898 -9.52 -8.39 -29.42
C ALA A 898 -10.44 -9.64 -29.38
N LEU A 899 -11.50 -9.56 -28.59
CA LEU A 899 -12.68 -10.39 -28.78
C LEU A 899 -13.76 -9.46 -29.32
N GLU A 900 -14.27 -9.82 -30.50
CA GLU A 900 -15.18 -9.08 -31.39
C GLU A 900 -14.45 -8.22 -32.45
N GLY A 901 -14.61 -8.66 -33.70
CA GLY A 901 -13.80 -8.25 -34.83
C GLY A 901 -14.13 -6.86 -35.35
N ASP A 902 -13.18 -5.95 -35.17
CA ASP A 902 -13.03 -4.75 -36.00
C ASP A 902 -11.61 -4.73 -36.60
N PRO A 903 -11.46 -4.31 -37.87
CA PRO A 903 -10.14 -4.22 -38.50
C PRO A 903 -9.34 -3.10 -37.84
N GLN A 904 -8.10 -3.41 -37.45
CA GLN A 904 -7.17 -2.48 -36.81
C GLN A 904 -6.94 -1.24 -37.69
N GLY A 905 -7.48 -0.10 -37.28
CA GLY A 905 -7.09 1.21 -37.77
C GLY A 905 -5.77 1.65 -37.13
N GLU A 906 -4.90 2.26 -37.92
CA GLU A 906 -3.67 2.92 -37.47
C GLU A 906 -4.01 3.97 -36.40
N GLY A 907 -3.52 3.82 -35.16
CA GLY A 907 -3.55 4.90 -34.16
C GLY A 907 -3.79 4.57 -32.70
N HIS A 908 -3.99 3.31 -32.27
CA HIS A 908 -4.08 3.01 -30.84
C HIS A 908 -2.69 2.87 -30.19
N PRO A 909 -2.41 3.57 -29.07
CA PRO A 909 -1.13 3.45 -28.38
C PRO A 909 -1.01 2.04 -27.79
N THR A 910 0.01 1.30 -28.24
CA THR A 910 0.40 0.03 -27.62
C THR A 910 0.73 0.28 -26.15
N ALA A 911 0.24 -0.57 -25.24
CA ALA A 911 0.52 -0.46 -23.81
C ALA A 911 2.02 -0.28 -23.58
N GLU A 912 2.43 0.87 -23.04
CA GLU A 912 3.83 1.18 -22.77
C GLU A 912 4.38 0.22 -21.70
N PRO A 913 5.62 -0.28 -21.85
CA PRO A 913 6.31 -1.03 -20.80
C PRO A 913 6.50 -0.13 -19.56
N ASP A 914 6.57 -0.76 -18.40
CA ASP A 914 6.74 -0.04 -17.14
C ASP A 914 8.22 0.29 -16.91
N TRP A 915 8.65 1.44 -17.42
CA TRP A 915 10.04 1.89 -17.31
C TRP A 915 10.48 2.15 -15.87
N ASN A 916 9.56 2.26 -14.92
CA ASN A 916 9.90 2.36 -13.50
C ASN A 916 10.44 1.04 -12.95
N LEU A 917 10.08 -0.10 -13.54
CA LEU A 917 10.46 -1.44 -13.06
C LEU A 917 11.66 -2.05 -13.80
N LEU A 918 11.87 -1.69 -15.06
CA LEU A 918 13.03 -2.14 -15.85
C LEU A 918 13.41 -1.06 -16.85
N SER A 919 14.61 -0.48 -16.71
CA SER A 919 15.07 0.56 -17.62
C SER A 919 15.36 0.03 -19.03
N PRO A 920 15.37 0.90 -20.06
CA PRO A 920 15.83 0.55 -21.40
C PRO A 920 17.21 -0.13 -21.40
N GLN A 921 18.15 0.37 -20.59
CA GLN A 921 19.48 -0.21 -20.43
C GLN A 921 19.47 -1.53 -19.63
N GLY A 922 18.59 -1.64 -18.64
CA GLY A 922 18.32 -2.89 -17.90
C GLY A 922 17.82 -4.01 -18.81
N THR A 923 17.01 -3.67 -19.82
CA THR A 923 16.56 -4.62 -20.85
C THR A 923 17.74 -5.17 -21.66
N LEU A 924 18.69 -4.31 -22.05
CA LEU A 924 19.90 -4.72 -22.76
C LEU A 924 20.82 -5.59 -21.90
N LEU A 925 20.99 -5.24 -20.62
CA LEU A 925 21.80 -6.00 -19.68
C LEU A 925 21.19 -7.37 -19.37
N PHE A 926 19.87 -7.46 -19.27
CA PHE A 926 19.16 -8.73 -19.20
C PHE A 926 19.42 -9.60 -20.43
N LEU A 927 19.31 -9.04 -21.64
CA LEU A 927 19.59 -9.79 -22.87
C LEU A 927 21.06 -10.24 -22.97
N SER A 928 21.98 -9.44 -22.46
CA SER A 928 23.41 -9.77 -22.40
C SER A 928 23.67 -10.94 -21.44
N LEU A 929 23.01 -10.93 -20.27
CA LEU A 929 23.02 -12.05 -19.32
C LEU A 929 22.40 -13.31 -19.93
N ALA A 930 21.26 -13.17 -20.62
CA ALA A 930 20.61 -14.28 -21.30
C ALA A 930 21.51 -14.88 -22.38
N LEU A 931 22.18 -14.05 -23.18
CA LEU A 931 23.15 -14.48 -24.18
C LEU A 931 24.30 -15.25 -23.52
N PHE A 932 24.86 -14.73 -22.43
CA PHE A 932 25.92 -15.40 -21.67
C PHE A 932 25.47 -16.80 -21.20
N ILE A 933 24.27 -16.94 -20.64
CA ILE A 933 23.74 -18.23 -20.20
C ILE A 933 23.51 -19.17 -21.39
N PHE A 934 22.94 -18.68 -22.49
CA PHE A 934 22.76 -19.47 -23.72
C PHE A 934 24.09 -19.96 -24.31
N THR A 935 25.17 -19.18 -24.22
CA THR A 935 26.51 -19.63 -24.68
C THR A 935 27.10 -20.73 -23.80
N ARG A 936 26.82 -20.73 -22.49
CA ARG A 936 27.38 -21.70 -21.53
C ARG A 936 26.55 -22.98 -21.39
N GLU A 937 25.23 -22.87 -21.48
CA GLU A 937 24.27 -23.97 -21.26
C GLU A 937 23.32 -24.18 -22.46
N SER A 938 23.85 -24.03 -23.67
CA SER A 938 23.10 -24.04 -24.93
C SER A 938 22.09 -25.20 -25.08
N HIS A 939 22.50 -26.44 -24.80
CA HIS A 939 21.63 -27.63 -24.87
C HIS A 939 20.50 -27.64 -23.84
N ARG A 940 20.60 -26.88 -22.74
CA ARG A 940 19.56 -26.76 -21.70
C ARG A 940 18.57 -25.64 -22.00
N CYS A 941 19.01 -24.59 -22.70
CA CYS A 941 18.16 -23.47 -23.10
C CYS A 941 17.29 -23.77 -24.33
N LEU A 942 17.80 -24.55 -25.29
CA LEU A 942 17.12 -24.87 -26.56
C LEU A 942 15.67 -25.39 -26.40
N PRO A 943 15.35 -26.32 -25.47
CA PRO A 943 13.97 -26.80 -25.29
C PRO A 943 12.97 -25.69 -24.93
N GLN A 944 13.43 -24.57 -24.37
CA GLN A 944 12.57 -23.44 -23.97
C GLN A 944 12.08 -22.62 -25.18
N LEU A 945 12.75 -22.75 -26.33
CA LEU A 945 12.33 -22.13 -27.59
C LEU A 945 11.27 -22.96 -28.35
N THR A 946 10.97 -24.18 -27.91
CA THR A 946 10.02 -25.08 -28.61
C THR A 946 8.54 -24.75 -28.39
N GLN A 947 8.24 -23.85 -27.44
CA GLN A 947 6.86 -23.50 -27.07
C GLN A 947 6.50 -22.10 -27.59
N SER A 948 5.55 -22.00 -28.52
CA SER A 948 5.06 -20.72 -29.07
C SER A 948 4.47 -19.78 -27.99
N HIS A 949 3.86 -20.37 -26.96
CA HIS A 949 3.32 -19.65 -25.80
C HIS A 949 4.27 -19.65 -24.58
N GLY A 950 5.47 -20.21 -24.73
CA GLY A 950 6.48 -20.21 -23.68
C GLY A 950 6.97 -18.79 -23.40
N VAL A 951 7.19 -18.47 -22.14
CA VAL A 951 7.49 -17.09 -21.70
C VAL A 951 8.70 -16.49 -22.40
N LEU A 952 9.73 -17.29 -22.67
CA LEU A 952 10.90 -16.86 -23.43
C LEU A 952 10.52 -16.44 -24.86
N MET A 953 9.74 -17.25 -25.57
CA MET A 953 9.28 -16.97 -26.94
C MET A 953 8.37 -15.73 -27.00
N VAL A 954 7.42 -15.60 -26.07
CA VAL A 954 6.52 -14.44 -26.04
C VAL A 954 7.26 -13.16 -25.65
N THR A 955 8.29 -13.25 -24.81
CA THR A 955 9.17 -12.11 -24.45
C THR A 955 9.99 -11.66 -25.66
N LEU A 956 10.63 -12.59 -26.38
CA LEU A 956 11.38 -12.27 -27.62
C LEU A 956 10.47 -11.65 -28.68
N LYS A 957 9.25 -12.17 -28.87
CA LYS A 957 8.23 -11.57 -29.75
C LYS A 957 7.89 -10.13 -29.36
N ARG A 958 7.79 -9.83 -28.06
CA ARG A 958 7.50 -8.47 -27.58
C ARG A 958 8.67 -7.52 -27.82
N LEU A 959 9.89 -7.96 -27.53
CA LEU A 959 11.12 -7.19 -27.75
C LEU A 959 11.36 -6.87 -29.23
N LEU A 960 10.94 -7.76 -30.13
CA LEU A 960 11.02 -7.56 -31.59
C LEU A 960 9.78 -6.88 -32.19
N SER A 961 8.81 -6.44 -31.38
CA SER A 961 7.60 -5.80 -31.88
C SER A 961 7.83 -4.31 -32.23
N PRO A 962 7.30 -3.81 -33.37
CA PRO A 962 7.47 -2.40 -33.75
C PRO A 962 6.96 -1.41 -32.70
N GLY A 963 5.85 -1.73 -32.01
CA GLY A 963 5.30 -0.89 -30.95
C GLY A 963 6.24 -0.76 -29.75
N PHE A 964 6.90 -1.85 -29.34
CA PHE A 964 7.91 -1.81 -28.28
C PHE A 964 9.14 -0.99 -28.69
N LEU A 965 9.67 -1.23 -29.90
CA LEU A 965 10.85 -0.51 -30.38
C LEU A 965 10.58 0.98 -30.64
N THR A 966 9.33 1.36 -30.97
CA THR A 966 8.93 2.77 -31.05
C THR A 966 8.95 3.42 -29.67
N CYS A 967 8.42 2.74 -28.64
CA CYS A 967 8.49 3.23 -27.26
C CYS A 967 9.94 3.33 -26.77
N LEU A 968 10.78 2.33 -27.08
CA LEU A 968 12.21 2.34 -26.78
C LEU A 968 12.93 3.50 -27.48
N ALA A 969 12.61 3.78 -28.74
CA ALA A 969 13.18 4.93 -29.48
C ALA A 969 12.71 6.29 -28.93
N GLN A 970 11.47 6.38 -28.41
CA GLN A 970 10.96 7.61 -27.78
C GLN A 970 11.70 7.96 -26.49
N THR A 971 12.21 6.95 -25.76
CA THR A 971 13.09 7.20 -24.59
C THR A 971 14.44 7.83 -24.96
N GLN A 972 14.81 7.87 -26.25
CA GLN A 972 16.08 8.41 -26.74
C GLN A 972 15.98 9.87 -27.27
N ALA A 973 14.80 10.49 -27.25
CA ALA A 973 14.57 11.77 -27.94
C ALA A 973 15.19 13.03 -27.28
N GLY A 974 16.03 12.88 -26.24
CA GLY A 974 16.79 13.96 -25.61
C GLY A 974 18.21 14.13 -26.19
N GLU A 975 18.89 15.25 -25.91
CA GLU A 975 20.21 15.60 -26.47
C GLU A 975 21.35 14.59 -26.15
N ASP A 976 21.13 13.63 -25.22
CA ASP A 976 22.11 12.62 -24.77
C ASP A 976 21.68 11.14 -24.99
N GLY A 977 20.67 10.84 -25.81
CA GLY A 977 20.23 9.45 -26.05
C GLY A 977 21.27 8.61 -26.81
N ASP A 978 21.50 7.34 -26.41
CA ASP A 978 22.34 6.39 -27.15
C ASP A 978 21.59 5.86 -28.39
N PRO A 979 21.98 6.25 -29.63
CA PRO A 979 21.32 5.80 -30.84
C PRO A 979 21.54 4.30 -31.13
N GLU A 980 22.45 3.63 -30.42
CA GLU A 980 22.76 2.22 -30.63
C GLU A 980 21.88 1.26 -29.81
N LEU A 981 21.08 1.76 -28.86
CA LEU A 981 20.31 0.91 -27.95
C LEU A 981 19.20 0.09 -28.65
N VAL A 982 18.45 0.69 -29.58
CA VAL A 982 17.43 -0.04 -30.37
C VAL A 982 18.09 -1.12 -31.25
N PRO A 983 19.15 -0.79 -32.03
CA PRO A 983 19.95 -1.81 -32.71
C PRO A 983 20.47 -2.91 -31.78
N ALA A 984 21.04 -2.57 -30.62
CA ALA A 984 21.65 -3.53 -29.71
C ALA A 984 20.63 -4.54 -29.15
N VAL A 985 19.43 -4.07 -28.75
CA VAL A 985 18.35 -4.95 -28.27
C VAL A 985 17.89 -5.91 -29.38
N VAL A 986 17.70 -5.41 -30.60
CA VAL A 986 17.27 -6.25 -31.74
C VAL A 986 18.34 -7.27 -32.10
N ILE A 987 19.62 -6.87 -32.12
CA ILE A 987 20.74 -7.77 -32.44
C ILE A 987 20.86 -8.88 -31.39
N GLN A 988 20.81 -8.57 -30.09
CA GLN A 988 20.91 -9.59 -29.05
C GLN A 988 19.71 -10.55 -29.05
N ALA A 989 18.50 -10.06 -29.29
CA ALA A 989 17.33 -10.91 -29.46
C ALA A 989 17.46 -11.85 -30.69
N CYS A 990 18.01 -11.34 -31.81
CA CYS A 990 18.30 -12.17 -32.98
C CYS A 990 19.38 -13.22 -32.70
N GLN A 991 20.44 -12.87 -31.96
CA GLN A 991 21.50 -13.81 -31.58
C GLN A 991 20.96 -14.99 -30.76
N LEU A 992 20.03 -14.75 -29.83
CA LEU A 992 19.36 -15.82 -29.08
C LEU A 992 18.57 -16.77 -30.00
N LEU A 993 17.92 -16.23 -31.04
CA LEU A 993 17.19 -17.00 -32.05
C LEU A 993 18.10 -17.71 -33.07
N CYS A 994 19.39 -17.39 -33.13
CA CYS A 994 20.36 -18.06 -34.00
C CYS A 994 20.90 -19.38 -33.42
N PHE A 995 20.79 -19.61 -32.11
CA PHE A 995 21.32 -20.81 -31.44
C PHE A 995 20.82 -22.15 -32.05
N PRO A 996 19.54 -22.32 -32.43
CA PRO A 996 19.05 -23.54 -33.07
C PRO A 996 19.78 -23.90 -34.37
N PHE A 997 20.34 -22.90 -35.08
CA PHE A 997 21.07 -23.08 -36.34
C PHE A 997 22.59 -23.18 -36.15
N ALA A 998 23.11 -22.73 -35.01
CA ALA A 998 24.52 -22.76 -34.67
C ALA A 998 24.97 -24.07 -33.98
N LEU A 999 24.01 -24.91 -33.59
CA LEU A 999 24.23 -26.14 -32.81
C LEU A 999 23.78 -27.37 -33.58
N ASP A 1000 24.35 -28.53 -33.24
CA ASP A 1000 23.91 -29.82 -33.76
C ASP A 1000 22.64 -30.27 -33.01
N VAL A 1001 21.49 -29.83 -33.49
CA VAL A 1001 20.16 -30.07 -32.91
C VAL A 1001 19.46 -31.19 -33.68
N ASP A 1002 18.75 -32.07 -32.98
CA ASP A 1002 17.94 -33.11 -33.63
C ASP A 1002 16.80 -32.50 -34.47
N GLY A 1003 16.46 -33.16 -35.57
CA GLY A 1003 15.48 -32.65 -36.54
C GLY A 1003 14.09 -32.42 -35.95
N ASP A 1004 13.69 -33.18 -34.93
CA ASP A 1004 12.40 -33.03 -34.26
C ASP A 1004 12.36 -31.76 -33.40
N THR A 1005 13.41 -31.50 -32.61
CA THR A 1005 13.54 -30.29 -31.80
C THR A 1005 13.64 -29.05 -32.69
N LEU A 1006 14.40 -29.10 -33.79
CA LEU A 1006 14.48 -28.00 -34.74
C LEU A 1006 13.11 -27.70 -35.36
N ALA A 1007 12.34 -28.73 -35.75
CA ALA A 1007 11.00 -28.56 -36.28
C ALA A 1007 10.03 -27.89 -35.28
N LEU A 1008 10.09 -28.26 -34.00
CA LEU A 1008 9.29 -27.62 -32.94
C LEU A 1008 9.66 -26.16 -32.70
N VAL A 1009 10.96 -25.82 -32.73
CA VAL A 1009 11.40 -24.42 -32.63
C VAL A 1009 10.90 -23.61 -33.84
N MET A 1010 10.99 -24.18 -35.05
CA MET A 1010 10.51 -23.54 -36.27
C MET A 1010 9.00 -23.26 -36.22
N GLU A 1011 8.21 -24.24 -35.76
CA GLU A 1011 6.77 -24.07 -35.51
C GLU A 1011 6.49 -22.97 -34.50
N ALA A 1012 7.23 -22.94 -33.38
CA ALA A 1012 7.06 -21.92 -32.35
C ALA A 1012 7.39 -20.49 -32.83
N VAL A 1013 8.46 -20.34 -33.62
CA VAL A 1013 8.87 -19.04 -34.21
C VAL A 1013 7.84 -18.55 -35.23
N ARG A 1014 7.31 -19.45 -36.08
CA ARG A 1014 6.28 -19.15 -37.07
C ARG A 1014 4.96 -18.70 -36.43
N ASP A 1015 4.48 -19.46 -35.45
CA ASP A 1015 3.23 -19.17 -34.72
C ASP A 1015 3.31 -17.85 -33.95
N SER A 1016 4.53 -17.49 -33.51
CA SER A 1016 4.80 -16.23 -32.83
C SER A 1016 4.82 -15.02 -33.77
N GLN A 1017 4.83 -15.21 -35.10
CA GLN A 1017 4.94 -14.16 -36.12
C GLN A 1017 6.26 -13.36 -36.10
N ILE A 1018 7.31 -13.91 -35.50
CA ILE A 1018 8.63 -13.28 -35.45
C ILE A 1018 9.21 -12.98 -36.85
N PRO A 1019 9.06 -13.84 -37.89
CA PRO A 1019 9.57 -13.53 -39.23
C PRO A 1019 8.94 -12.27 -39.85
N ALA A 1020 7.65 -12.06 -39.65
CA ALA A 1020 6.94 -10.87 -40.13
C ALA A 1020 7.40 -9.60 -39.37
N GLN A 1021 7.58 -9.70 -38.05
CA GLN A 1021 8.07 -8.60 -37.22
C GLN A 1021 9.51 -8.20 -37.57
N LEU A 1022 10.42 -9.16 -37.73
CA LEU A 1022 11.81 -8.90 -38.12
C LEU A 1022 11.89 -8.11 -39.43
N LEU A 1023 11.06 -8.47 -40.42
CA LEU A 1023 11.00 -7.75 -41.68
C LEU A 1023 10.53 -6.29 -41.53
N GLN A 1024 9.53 -6.05 -40.68
CA GLN A 1024 9.08 -4.70 -40.34
C GLN A 1024 10.17 -3.90 -39.59
N VAL A 1025 10.85 -4.53 -38.62
CA VAL A 1025 11.92 -3.92 -37.82
C VAL A 1025 13.10 -3.50 -38.69
N CYS A 1026 13.57 -4.38 -39.59
CA CYS A 1026 14.62 -4.05 -40.55
C CYS A 1026 14.27 -2.85 -41.43
N SER A 1027 12.99 -2.70 -41.79
CA SER A 1027 12.55 -1.60 -42.68
C SER A 1027 12.32 -0.27 -41.99
N ARG A 1028 12.05 -0.23 -40.67
CA ARG A 1028 11.57 0.97 -39.95
C ARG A 1028 12.43 1.40 -38.76
N HIS A 1029 13.12 0.47 -38.10
CA HIS A 1029 13.75 0.72 -36.79
C HIS A 1029 15.27 0.48 -36.77
N LEU A 1030 15.84 -0.16 -37.80
CA LEU A 1030 17.28 -0.43 -37.86
C LEU A 1030 17.98 0.43 -38.91
N PRO A 1031 19.16 1.00 -38.60
CA PRO A 1031 20.08 1.50 -39.62
C PRO A 1031 20.55 0.36 -40.51
N PHE A 1032 20.83 0.68 -41.78
CA PHE A 1032 21.19 -0.30 -42.81
C PHE A 1032 22.38 -1.21 -42.40
N SER A 1033 23.35 -0.67 -41.68
CA SER A 1033 24.54 -1.39 -41.17
C SER A 1033 24.22 -2.52 -40.16
N TYR A 1034 23.08 -2.46 -39.49
CA TYR A 1034 22.66 -3.45 -38.47
C TYR A 1034 21.64 -4.47 -39.00
N THR A 1035 21.36 -4.46 -40.31
CA THR A 1035 20.35 -5.34 -40.92
C THR A 1035 20.88 -6.71 -41.34
N GLU A 1036 22.21 -6.90 -41.36
CA GLU A 1036 22.84 -8.15 -41.85
C GLU A 1036 22.41 -9.38 -41.04
N LEU A 1037 22.53 -9.36 -39.71
CA LEU A 1037 22.17 -10.50 -38.86
C LEU A 1037 20.66 -10.84 -38.91
N PRO A 1038 19.73 -9.88 -38.75
CA PRO A 1038 18.30 -10.16 -38.88
C PRO A 1038 17.90 -10.74 -40.25
N VAL A 1039 18.48 -10.24 -41.35
CA VAL A 1039 18.19 -10.75 -42.70
C VAL A 1039 18.78 -12.14 -42.89
N SER A 1040 19.97 -12.40 -42.37
CA SER A 1040 20.57 -13.74 -42.38
C SER A 1040 19.73 -14.75 -41.61
N LEU A 1041 19.24 -14.38 -40.41
CA LEU A 1041 18.30 -15.18 -39.62
C LEU A 1041 17.00 -15.46 -40.40
N LEU A 1042 16.43 -14.46 -41.08
CA LEU A 1042 15.26 -14.65 -41.93
C LEU A 1042 15.53 -15.65 -43.07
N CYS A 1043 16.72 -15.64 -43.66
CA CYS A 1043 17.11 -16.62 -44.67
C CYS A 1043 17.14 -18.03 -44.09
N HIS A 1044 17.75 -18.22 -42.92
CA HIS A 1044 17.76 -19.51 -42.23
C HIS A 1044 16.35 -20.02 -41.90
N LEU A 1045 15.45 -19.12 -41.48
CA LEU A 1045 14.06 -19.45 -41.19
C LEU A 1045 13.28 -19.89 -42.45
N VAL A 1046 13.46 -19.16 -43.55
CA VAL A 1046 12.83 -19.47 -44.85
C VAL A 1046 13.33 -20.78 -45.47
N VAL A 1047 14.62 -21.08 -45.33
CA VAL A 1047 15.20 -22.34 -45.82
C VAL A 1047 14.66 -23.54 -45.03
N SER A 1048 14.36 -23.34 -43.74
CA SER A 1048 13.97 -24.40 -42.82
C SER A 1048 12.47 -24.70 -42.84
N ASP A 1049 11.61 -23.75 -43.26
CA ASP A 1049 10.16 -23.92 -43.28
C ASP A 1049 9.49 -23.09 -44.40
N GLU A 1050 8.85 -23.78 -45.35
CA GLU A 1050 8.14 -23.17 -46.48
C GLU A 1050 6.94 -22.31 -46.04
N GLN A 1051 6.31 -22.59 -44.88
CA GLN A 1051 5.16 -21.80 -44.41
C GLN A 1051 5.56 -20.40 -43.93
N VAL A 1052 6.82 -20.21 -43.53
CA VAL A 1052 7.38 -18.89 -43.20
C VAL A 1052 7.42 -17.99 -44.43
N VAL A 1053 7.64 -18.56 -45.62
CA VAL A 1053 7.64 -17.81 -46.90
C VAL A 1053 6.30 -17.13 -47.13
N ASP A 1054 5.19 -17.85 -46.98
CA ASP A 1054 3.84 -17.31 -47.19
C ASP A 1054 3.49 -16.21 -46.19
N GLN A 1055 3.99 -16.33 -44.95
CA GLN A 1055 3.82 -15.30 -43.92
C GLN A 1055 4.61 -14.03 -44.26
N MET A 1056 5.87 -14.18 -44.67
CA MET A 1056 6.72 -13.04 -45.04
C MET A 1056 6.22 -12.31 -46.28
N VAL A 1057 5.82 -13.04 -47.33
CA VAL A 1057 5.36 -12.43 -48.59
C VAL A 1057 4.06 -11.65 -48.37
N ARG A 1058 3.12 -12.17 -47.56
CA ARG A 1058 1.89 -11.44 -47.22
C ARG A 1058 2.16 -10.11 -46.53
N GLU A 1059 3.06 -10.10 -45.55
CA GLU A 1059 3.44 -8.89 -44.81
C GLU A 1059 4.19 -7.90 -45.71
N ALA A 1060 5.16 -8.39 -46.48
CA ALA A 1060 5.95 -7.57 -47.39
C ALA A 1060 5.09 -6.95 -48.50
N ALA A 1061 4.12 -7.68 -49.05
CA ALA A 1061 3.23 -7.19 -50.09
C ALA A 1061 2.26 -6.11 -49.60
N ALA A 1062 1.91 -6.13 -48.31
CA ALA A 1062 1.03 -5.18 -47.65
C ALA A 1062 1.71 -3.82 -47.36
N SER A 1063 3.04 -3.81 -47.17
CA SER A 1063 3.79 -2.60 -46.79
C SER A 1063 4.70 -2.08 -47.91
N LYS A 1064 4.38 -0.88 -48.44
CA LYS A 1064 5.24 -0.20 -49.43
C LYS A 1064 6.65 0.10 -48.91
N HIS A 1065 6.79 0.33 -47.60
CA HIS A 1065 8.08 0.61 -46.96
C HIS A 1065 9.00 -0.61 -46.94
N VAL A 1066 8.44 -1.80 -46.71
CA VAL A 1066 9.19 -3.07 -46.73
C VAL A 1066 9.71 -3.36 -48.14
N ILE A 1067 8.89 -3.14 -49.18
CA ILE A 1067 9.32 -3.32 -50.56
C ILE A 1067 10.44 -2.34 -50.92
N ALA A 1068 10.33 -1.07 -50.52
CA ALA A 1068 11.38 -0.09 -50.73
C ALA A 1068 12.69 -0.48 -50.03
N PHE A 1069 12.62 -0.98 -48.79
CA PHE A 1069 13.77 -1.52 -48.06
C PHE A 1069 14.40 -2.71 -48.79
N LEU A 1070 13.62 -3.71 -49.20
CA LEU A 1070 14.13 -4.91 -49.89
C LEU A 1070 14.77 -4.55 -51.24
N THR A 1071 14.17 -3.64 -52.01
CA THR A 1071 14.77 -3.13 -53.25
C THR A 1071 16.07 -2.38 -52.97
N SER A 1072 16.09 -1.50 -51.96
CA SER A 1072 17.31 -0.79 -51.56
C SER A 1072 18.41 -1.73 -51.05
N ALA A 1073 18.04 -2.81 -50.37
CA ALA A 1073 18.96 -3.79 -49.84
C ALA A 1073 19.60 -4.65 -50.95
N LEU A 1074 18.80 -5.00 -51.95
CA LEU A 1074 19.23 -5.79 -53.12
C LEU A 1074 20.25 -5.05 -53.99
N PHE A 1075 20.18 -3.73 -54.04
CA PHE A 1075 21.08 -2.86 -54.81
C PHE A 1075 22.11 -2.15 -53.92
N SER A 1076 22.35 -2.63 -52.70
CA SER A 1076 23.31 -2.06 -51.79
C SER A 1076 24.74 -2.55 -52.04
N ASP A 1077 25.73 -1.84 -51.51
CA ASP A 1077 27.14 -2.22 -51.58
C ASP A 1077 27.52 -3.35 -50.60
N SER A 1078 26.61 -3.81 -49.73
CA SER A 1078 26.86 -4.94 -48.82
C SER A 1078 26.69 -6.26 -49.56
N LEU A 1079 27.81 -6.94 -49.81
CA LEU A 1079 27.83 -8.22 -50.51
C LEU A 1079 27.07 -9.32 -49.76
N THR A 1080 27.22 -9.37 -48.43
CA THR A 1080 26.59 -10.37 -47.54
C THR A 1080 25.08 -10.22 -47.52
N LEU A 1081 24.59 -8.99 -47.35
CA LEU A 1081 23.16 -8.69 -47.35
C LEU A 1081 22.53 -9.01 -48.72
N THR A 1082 23.23 -8.66 -49.80
CA THR A 1082 22.76 -8.92 -51.17
C THR A 1082 22.69 -10.42 -51.45
N THR A 1083 23.68 -11.21 -51.01
CA THR A 1083 23.68 -12.67 -51.19
C THR A 1083 22.58 -13.34 -50.39
N ASP A 1084 22.37 -12.94 -49.15
CA ASP A 1084 21.33 -13.49 -48.27
C ASP A 1084 19.94 -13.14 -48.84
N LEU A 1085 19.74 -11.89 -49.27
CA LEU A 1085 18.48 -11.48 -49.87
C LEU A 1085 18.19 -12.18 -51.20
N LEU A 1086 19.20 -12.38 -52.06
CA LEU A 1086 19.04 -13.17 -53.28
C LEU A 1086 18.67 -14.63 -52.98
N SER A 1087 19.25 -15.21 -51.93
CA SER A 1087 18.89 -16.55 -51.45
C SER A 1087 17.42 -16.57 -51.02
N LEU A 1088 17.01 -15.63 -50.18
CA LEU A 1088 15.63 -15.49 -49.72
C LEU A 1088 14.63 -15.34 -50.88
N LEU A 1089 14.90 -14.44 -51.82
CA LEU A 1089 14.06 -14.23 -53.00
C LEU A 1089 14.01 -15.47 -53.92
N THR A 1090 15.10 -16.23 -54.00
CA THR A 1090 15.15 -17.49 -54.74
C THR A 1090 14.25 -18.55 -54.07
N HIS A 1091 14.24 -18.62 -52.74
CA HIS A 1091 13.32 -19.50 -52.01
C HIS A 1091 11.85 -19.07 -52.16
N VAL A 1092 11.56 -17.77 -52.10
CA VAL A 1092 10.22 -17.21 -52.39
C VAL A 1092 9.75 -17.62 -53.79
N ALA A 1093 10.63 -17.55 -54.80
CA ALA A 1093 10.31 -17.94 -56.17
C ALA A 1093 10.00 -19.43 -56.32
N ARG A 1094 10.57 -20.27 -55.47
CA ARG A 1094 10.42 -21.73 -55.51
C ARG A 1094 9.22 -22.24 -54.73
N ALA A 1095 8.78 -21.50 -53.69
CA ALA A 1095 7.71 -21.92 -52.80
C ALA A 1095 6.33 -21.91 -53.47
N CYS A 1096 5.94 -20.81 -54.14
CA CYS A 1096 4.62 -20.72 -54.77
C CYS A 1096 4.60 -19.79 -56.01
N PRO A 1097 3.97 -20.19 -57.14
CA PRO A 1097 3.78 -19.32 -58.30
C PRO A 1097 3.00 -18.03 -58.02
N GLU A 1098 2.19 -17.99 -56.96
CA GLU A 1098 1.42 -16.80 -56.57
C GLU A 1098 2.29 -15.67 -56.00
N HIS A 1099 3.55 -15.95 -55.65
CA HIS A 1099 4.53 -14.97 -55.16
C HIS A 1099 5.25 -14.21 -56.29
N LEU A 1100 5.03 -14.59 -57.56
CA LEU A 1100 5.66 -13.97 -58.72
C LEU A 1100 5.41 -12.44 -58.83
N PRO A 1101 4.18 -11.92 -58.60
CA PRO A 1101 3.92 -10.48 -58.64
C PRO A 1101 4.66 -9.69 -57.55
N PHE A 1102 4.92 -10.32 -56.40
CA PHE A 1102 5.73 -9.72 -55.33
C PHE A 1102 7.20 -9.61 -55.73
N LEU A 1103 7.76 -10.68 -56.32
CA LEU A 1103 9.13 -10.67 -56.86
C LEU A 1103 9.29 -9.64 -57.99
N GLN A 1104 8.30 -9.54 -58.88
CA GLN A 1104 8.29 -8.54 -59.93
C GLN A 1104 8.35 -7.11 -59.37
N ARG A 1105 7.63 -6.80 -58.28
CA ARG A 1105 7.66 -5.47 -57.64
C ARG A 1105 9.02 -5.12 -57.02
N ILE A 1106 9.76 -6.10 -56.50
CA ILE A 1106 11.10 -5.87 -55.92
C ILE A 1106 12.14 -5.69 -57.03
N LEU A 1107 12.07 -6.52 -58.08
CA LEU A 1107 13.03 -6.56 -59.19
C LEU A 1107 12.80 -5.48 -60.26
N SER A 1108 11.59 -4.91 -60.36
CA SER A 1108 11.26 -3.92 -61.40
C SER A 1108 11.95 -2.57 -61.21
N GLY A 1109 12.48 -2.25 -60.03
CA GLY A 1109 13.11 -0.97 -59.73
C GLY A 1109 12.17 0.24 -59.87
N SER A 1110 12.57 1.40 -59.34
CA SER A 1110 11.81 2.66 -59.42
C SER A 1110 11.85 3.33 -60.81
N ASP A 1111 11.90 2.56 -61.90
CA ASP A 1111 11.97 3.06 -63.28
C ASP A 1111 10.67 2.79 -64.08
N VAL A 1112 9.56 2.57 -63.38
CA VAL A 1112 8.21 2.68 -63.96
C VAL A 1112 7.41 3.71 -63.16
N ALA A 1113 7.86 4.96 -63.25
CA ALA A 1113 7.07 6.15 -62.91
C ALA A 1113 6.33 6.66 -64.16
#